data_AF-A0A9P1MVH1-F1
#
_entry.id   AF-A0A9P1MVH1-F1
#
_cell.length_a   1.000
_cell.length_b   1.000
_cell.length_c   1.000
_cell.angle_alpha   90.00
_cell.angle_beta   90.00
_cell.angle_gamma   90.00
#
_symmetry.space_group_name_H-M   'P 1'
#
loop_
_entity.id
_entity.type
_entity.pdbx_description
1 polymer ?
#
loop_
_entity_poly.entity_id
_entity_poly.type
_entity_poly.pdbx_seq_one_letter_code
_entity_poly.pdbx_strand_id
1 'polypeptide(L)'
;MQQAAAGLPPQQFAALLPIAFANLASQLDSKSELHRLCLQHVIFFIFHQFPSNIVGGLSLAIEGCNTRTTPVSLLEAFSDKLEAREILKKKTNLDLGAAKADECARVLAEKLDDARKNKPNFYGIWGKYMDEISRLAQLFLFVPIRDSYIPNQQSSIIQHELVQSFHRIIAVFSPLIAPYSPNHPPFSPNNDKEANMVLERFVELLNSLHYNSSIPPGMENVQSLVWQYYFEKLSILTTGDQHYYEVLECQLVRLNWQLLWPSKHAVLAMEKCIELRSPYCSSFVSQIFVRIPWTTILQQMNEENRPAYLAAIFGVLARIGSRPRNYEKVRASLTDLVRSISSRNDWSYVEKDDAERLSITVGSCLPADSLSNPAEIVGAIQLIWRKLCSFVPKEQFSQETLAKQKIWLRTECHLLLKSEASLIPAAYNSLISDVNSIAINHTNLRAFCQVSRELTALWKNISESKLGESLVSLWNEYLGTNPNSSLVLSSLNTLIESLNSDQLTTALKVMEKTITAYFLRTDSSWTELMQWIQFPNNSVKSIKNYLLTVPNSENKVQAQPLTLRVFMDYGNSRDENMFFELHNYIINIKPKHISNESALICLLARLVQWISARYIHLTTNISQSDDLLTPLIRWLNKSAKDESSFLTNLISSKKVSHSPKLRVIFQIFELYLMQQSLGDGKKPRCEVNSPVLNSRIGTLKDVAQQKSNQFMSNAFNKATVYFTQVEIHNIQSANKMLLDISKATFGDRFLNDT
;
A
#
# COMPACT_ATOMS: atom_id res chain seq x y z
N MET A 1 -41.60 -71.44 5.69
CA MET A 1 -42.04 -70.11 5.17
C MET A 1 -41.21 -69.61 3.98
N GLN A 2 -39.88 -69.73 3.97
CA GLN A 2 -39.04 -69.18 2.88
C GLN A 2 -39.36 -69.72 1.46
N GLN A 3 -39.81 -70.97 1.32
CA GLN A 3 -40.14 -71.55 0.00
C GLN A 3 -41.47 -71.05 -0.60
N ALA A 4 -42.47 -70.68 0.22
CA ALA A 4 -43.76 -70.16 -0.27
C ALA A 4 -43.68 -68.65 -0.61
N ALA A 5 -42.86 -67.89 0.13
CA ALA A 5 -42.63 -66.47 -0.12
C ALA A 5 -41.74 -66.21 -1.36
N ALA A 6 -40.87 -67.15 -1.74
CA ALA A 6 -39.92 -66.99 -2.85
C ALA A 6 -40.58 -66.73 -4.22
N GLY A 7 -41.79 -67.24 -4.44
CA GLY A 7 -42.54 -67.09 -5.70
C GLY A 7 -43.49 -65.89 -5.75
N LEU A 8 -43.62 -65.12 -4.67
CA LEU A 8 -44.52 -63.96 -4.63
C LEU A 8 -43.87 -62.73 -5.30
N PRO A 9 -44.65 -61.91 -6.03
CA PRO A 9 -44.14 -60.73 -6.71
C PRO A 9 -43.73 -59.63 -5.72
N PRO A 10 -42.70 -58.83 -6.04
CA PRO A 10 -42.12 -57.86 -5.10
C PRO A 10 -43.11 -56.77 -4.67
N GLN A 11 -44.11 -56.44 -5.51
CA GLN A 11 -45.15 -55.45 -5.21
C GLN A 11 -46.01 -55.83 -3.99
N GLN A 12 -46.23 -57.13 -3.74
CA GLN A 12 -46.99 -57.58 -2.57
C GLN A 12 -46.23 -57.28 -1.28
N PHE A 13 -44.92 -57.46 -1.27
CA PHE A 13 -44.08 -57.10 -0.13
C PHE A 13 -43.95 -55.59 0.01
N ALA A 14 -43.87 -54.84 -1.10
CA ALA A 14 -43.82 -53.38 -1.08
C ALA A 14 -45.06 -52.78 -0.37
N ALA A 15 -46.26 -53.31 -0.63
CA ALA A 15 -47.49 -52.88 0.03
C ALA A 15 -47.50 -53.17 1.55
N LEU A 16 -46.76 -54.19 2.00
CA LEU A 16 -46.66 -54.59 3.41
C LEU A 16 -45.52 -53.89 4.16
N LEU A 17 -44.58 -53.24 3.45
CA LEU A 17 -43.43 -52.56 4.05
C LEU A 17 -43.80 -51.53 5.13
N PRO A 18 -44.81 -50.64 4.94
CA PRO A 18 -45.18 -49.67 5.97
C PRO A 18 -45.64 -50.34 7.28
N ILE A 19 -46.39 -51.44 7.17
CA ILE A 19 -46.90 -52.19 8.33
C ILE A 19 -45.74 -52.94 9.02
N ALA A 20 -44.88 -53.60 8.24
CA ALA A 20 -43.70 -54.28 8.78
C ALA A 20 -42.77 -53.29 9.51
N PHE A 21 -42.59 -52.10 8.94
CA PHE A 21 -41.79 -51.04 9.55
C PHE A 21 -42.45 -50.49 10.83
N ALA A 22 -43.78 -50.26 10.83
CA ALA A 22 -44.51 -49.85 12.04
C ALA A 22 -44.39 -50.89 13.16
N ASN A 23 -44.43 -52.19 12.83
CA ASN A 23 -44.21 -53.26 13.78
C ASN A 23 -42.79 -53.21 14.37
N LEU A 24 -41.77 -53.04 13.53
CA LEU A 24 -40.38 -52.87 14.00
C LEU A 24 -40.23 -51.63 14.90
N ALA A 25 -40.79 -50.49 14.50
CA ALA A 25 -40.76 -49.23 15.25
C ALA A 25 -41.46 -49.34 16.62
N SER A 26 -42.47 -50.20 16.76
CA SER A 26 -43.15 -50.45 18.04
C SER A 26 -42.32 -51.22 19.07
N GLN A 27 -41.24 -51.89 18.63
CA GLN A 27 -40.39 -52.73 19.48
C GLN A 27 -39.13 -51.98 19.89
N LEU A 28 -39.22 -51.25 21.02
CA LEU A 28 -38.14 -50.37 21.51
C LEU A 28 -36.91 -51.14 22.05
N ASP A 29 -37.08 -52.36 22.54
CA ASP A 29 -35.97 -53.18 23.05
C ASP A 29 -35.31 -53.97 21.93
N SER A 30 -34.13 -53.51 21.50
CA SER A 30 -33.33 -54.14 20.45
C SER A 30 -32.80 -55.52 20.82
N LYS A 31 -32.83 -55.90 22.10
CA LYS A 31 -32.40 -57.23 22.58
C LYS A 31 -33.52 -58.27 22.55
N SER A 32 -34.77 -57.86 22.34
CA SER A 32 -35.89 -58.79 22.32
C SER A 32 -35.91 -59.65 21.04
N GLU A 33 -36.30 -60.92 21.17
CA GLU A 33 -36.46 -61.82 20.02
C GLU A 33 -37.53 -61.33 19.03
N LEU A 34 -38.57 -60.65 19.53
CA LEU A 34 -39.59 -60.04 18.69
C LEU A 34 -39.01 -58.88 17.85
N HIS A 35 -38.15 -58.03 18.42
CA HIS A 35 -37.45 -57.01 17.66
C HIS A 35 -36.58 -57.62 16.55
N ARG A 36 -35.80 -58.67 16.87
CA ARG A 36 -34.98 -59.40 15.87
C ARG A 36 -35.84 -59.98 14.74
N LEU A 37 -37.00 -60.57 15.07
CA LEU A 37 -37.91 -61.13 14.08
C LEU A 37 -38.52 -60.04 13.18
N CYS A 38 -39.01 -58.94 13.77
CA CYS A 38 -39.53 -57.80 13.01
C CYS A 38 -38.45 -57.19 12.10
N LEU A 39 -37.22 -57.07 12.58
CA LEU A 39 -36.08 -56.57 11.81
C LEU A 39 -35.78 -57.48 10.61
N GLN A 40 -35.76 -58.80 10.82
CA GLN A 40 -35.58 -59.78 9.75
C GLN A 40 -36.69 -59.73 8.70
N HIS A 41 -37.95 -59.53 9.10
CA HIS A 41 -39.07 -59.37 8.16
C HIS A 41 -38.93 -58.12 7.29
N VAL A 42 -38.61 -56.97 7.89
CA VAL A 42 -38.37 -55.73 7.15
C VAL A 42 -37.21 -55.90 6.17
N ILE A 43 -36.09 -56.46 6.63
CA ILE A 43 -34.93 -56.73 5.76
C ILE A 43 -35.32 -57.69 4.62
N PHE A 44 -36.05 -58.78 4.92
CA PHE A 44 -36.49 -59.72 3.89
C PHE A 44 -37.38 -59.03 2.85
N PHE A 45 -38.35 -58.22 3.25
CA PHE A 45 -39.27 -57.54 2.31
C PHE A 45 -38.55 -56.54 1.39
N ILE A 46 -37.52 -55.87 1.91
CA ILE A 46 -36.71 -54.90 1.16
C ILE A 46 -35.81 -55.59 0.14
N PHE A 47 -35.21 -56.73 0.52
CA PHE A 47 -34.25 -57.45 -0.31
C PHE A 47 -34.84 -58.64 -1.09
N HIS A 48 -36.15 -58.90 -0.96
CA HIS A 48 -36.85 -59.92 -1.74
C HIS A 48 -36.91 -59.51 -3.21
N GLN A 49 -36.37 -60.35 -4.10
CA GLN A 49 -36.20 -60.06 -5.52
C GLN A 49 -35.58 -58.65 -5.75
N PHE A 50 -34.49 -58.38 -5.04
CA PHE A 50 -33.73 -57.14 -5.13
C PHE A 50 -33.37 -56.76 -6.59
N PRO A 51 -33.41 -55.48 -7.00
CA PRO A 51 -33.55 -54.25 -6.21
C PRO A 51 -34.96 -53.63 -6.15
N SER A 52 -36.03 -54.38 -6.43
CA SER A 52 -37.37 -53.78 -6.64
C SER A 52 -37.92 -52.93 -5.48
N ASN A 53 -37.63 -53.30 -4.23
CA ASN A 53 -38.24 -52.68 -3.05
C ASN A 53 -37.29 -51.76 -2.24
N ILE A 54 -36.03 -51.61 -2.67
CA ILE A 54 -35.00 -50.88 -1.89
C ILE A 54 -35.35 -49.40 -1.69
N VAL A 55 -35.86 -48.74 -2.72
CA VAL A 55 -36.16 -47.29 -2.68
C VAL A 55 -37.27 -47.00 -1.66
N GLY A 56 -38.35 -47.79 -1.67
CA GLY A 56 -39.45 -47.66 -0.72
C GLY A 56 -39.02 -47.99 0.71
N GLY A 57 -38.23 -49.06 0.89
CA GLY A 57 -37.67 -49.45 2.18
C GLY A 57 -36.72 -48.39 2.76
N LEU A 58 -35.84 -47.83 1.91
CA LEU A 58 -34.93 -46.76 2.28
C LEU A 58 -35.68 -45.48 2.67
N SER A 59 -36.71 -45.09 1.90
CA SER A 59 -37.54 -43.93 2.21
C SER A 59 -38.19 -44.03 3.59
N LEU A 60 -38.78 -45.19 3.92
CA LEU A 60 -39.37 -45.45 5.25
C LEU A 60 -38.32 -45.43 6.37
N ALA A 61 -37.15 -46.04 6.14
CA ALA A 61 -36.07 -46.06 7.11
C ALA A 61 -35.52 -44.66 7.39
N ILE A 62 -35.36 -43.82 6.36
CA ILE A 62 -34.88 -42.45 6.52
C ILE A 62 -35.95 -41.59 7.20
N GLU A 63 -37.22 -41.75 6.86
CA GLU A 63 -38.31 -41.01 7.48
C GLU A 63 -38.44 -41.32 8.98
N GLY A 64 -38.26 -42.58 9.37
CA GLY A 64 -38.21 -42.97 10.78
C GLY A 64 -36.99 -42.43 11.55
N CYS A 65 -35.93 -41.97 10.88
CA CYS A 65 -34.82 -41.29 11.55
C CYS A 65 -35.27 -39.98 12.19
N ASN A 66 -36.20 -39.25 11.56
CA ASN A 66 -36.73 -37.99 12.08
C ASN A 66 -37.44 -38.13 13.43
N THR A 67 -38.03 -39.30 13.68
CA THR A 67 -38.78 -39.61 14.90
C THR A 67 -38.03 -40.58 15.83
N ARG A 68 -36.77 -40.93 15.49
CA ARG A 68 -35.93 -41.91 16.19
C ARG A 68 -36.52 -43.32 16.24
N THR A 69 -37.48 -43.65 15.39
CA THR A 69 -38.13 -44.95 15.33
C THR A 69 -37.33 -45.98 14.53
N THR A 70 -36.48 -45.53 13.59
CA THR A 70 -35.58 -46.42 12.85
C THR A 70 -34.50 -46.97 13.78
N PRO A 71 -34.36 -48.30 13.92
CA PRO A 71 -33.22 -48.90 14.61
C PRO A 71 -31.94 -48.72 13.79
N VAL A 72 -30.81 -48.40 14.42
CA VAL A 72 -29.51 -48.27 13.74
C VAL A 72 -29.14 -49.57 13.01
N SER A 73 -29.46 -50.71 13.62
CA SER A 73 -29.25 -52.06 13.07
C SER A 73 -29.94 -52.31 11.73
N LEU A 74 -31.03 -51.59 11.41
CA LEU A 74 -31.66 -51.68 10.10
C LEU A 74 -30.78 -51.06 9.00
N LEU A 75 -30.18 -49.90 9.30
CA LEU A 75 -29.27 -49.23 8.37
C LEU A 75 -27.92 -49.97 8.27
N GLU A 76 -27.42 -50.51 9.39
CA GLU A 76 -26.25 -51.42 9.39
C GLU A 76 -26.51 -52.62 8.48
N ALA A 77 -27.69 -53.24 8.56
CA ALA A 77 -28.05 -54.35 7.68
C ALA A 77 -28.13 -53.94 6.19
N PHE A 78 -28.54 -52.71 5.88
CA PHE A 78 -28.49 -52.20 4.50
C PHE A 78 -27.04 -52.07 4.04
N SER A 79 -26.20 -51.41 4.83
CA SER A 79 -24.79 -51.21 4.52
C SER A 79 -24.05 -52.54 4.36
N ASP A 80 -24.31 -53.51 5.23
CA ASP A 80 -23.65 -54.81 5.19
C ASP A 80 -24.13 -55.65 3.99
N LYS A 81 -25.43 -55.68 3.70
CA LYS A 81 -25.97 -56.42 2.52
C LYS A 81 -25.58 -55.81 1.19
N LEU A 82 -25.43 -54.49 1.13
CA LEU A 82 -25.01 -53.75 -0.06
C LEU A 82 -23.48 -53.56 -0.13
N GLU A 83 -22.74 -54.04 0.86
CA GLU A 83 -21.28 -53.90 0.98
C GLU A 83 -20.81 -52.42 0.90
N ALA A 84 -21.60 -51.50 1.44
CA ALA A 84 -21.36 -50.05 1.39
C ALA A 84 -20.06 -49.60 2.09
N ARG A 85 -19.40 -50.49 2.85
CA ARG A 85 -18.12 -50.23 3.52
C ARG A 85 -16.92 -50.31 2.59
N GLU A 86 -17.05 -50.94 1.42
CA GLU A 86 -15.96 -51.14 0.46
C GLU A 86 -16.38 -50.74 -0.97
N ILE A 87 -16.80 -49.47 -1.16
CA ILE A 87 -17.38 -48.99 -2.43
C ILE A 87 -16.50 -49.21 -3.69
N LEU A 88 -15.18 -49.38 -3.50
CA LEU A 88 -14.21 -49.63 -4.57
C LEU A 88 -14.14 -51.10 -5.01
N LYS A 89 -14.58 -52.06 -4.19
CA LYS A 89 -14.55 -53.49 -4.53
C LYS A 89 -15.86 -53.88 -5.23
N LYS A 90 -15.75 -54.47 -6.43
CA LYS A 90 -16.92 -55.04 -7.13
C LYS A 90 -17.10 -56.49 -6.68
N LYS A 91 -17.83 -56.70 -5.58
CA LYS A 91 -18.05 -58.05 -5.05
C LYS A 91 -19.44 -58.31 -4.43
N THR A 92 -20.47 -57.57 -4.81
CA THR A 92 -21.81 -57.84 -4.26
C THR A 92 -22.51 -59.00 -4.98
N ASN A 93 -23.11 -59.91 -4.20
CA ASN A 93 -24.10 -60.88 -4.69
C ASN A 93 -25.45 -60.22 -5.08
N LEU A 94 -25.65 -58.97 -4.69
CA LEU A 94 -26.83 -58.15 -4.96
C LEU A 94 -26.43 -56.97 -5.86
N ASP A 95 -26.91 -56.96 -7.10
CA ASP A 95 -26.66 -55.87 -8.04
C ASP A 95 -27.75 -54.79 -7.90
N LEU A 96 -27.34 -53.61 -7.42
CA LEU A 96 -28.23 -52.45 -7.28
C LEU A 96 -28.53 -51.82 -8.65
N GLY A 97 -27.55 -51.81 -9.56
CA GLY A 97 -27.60 -51.08 -10.82
C GLY A 97 -27.62 -49.55 -10.69
N ALA A 98 -27.07 -48.86 -11.71
CA ALA A 98 -26.95 -47.41 -11.73
C ALA A 98 -28.28 -46.66 -11.56
N ALA A 99 -29.36 -47.10 -12.21
CA ALA A 99 -30.66 -46.42 -12.18
C ALA A 99 -31.28 -46.43 -10.77
N LYS A 100 -31.25 -47.57 -10.06
CA LYS A 100 -31.79 -47.65 -8.70
C LYS A 100 -30.89 -47.00 -7.67
N ALA A 101 -29.57 -47.03 -7.86
CA ALA A 101 -28.65 -46.26 -7.03
C ALA A 101 -28.93 -44.74 -7.12
N ASP A 102 -29.18 -44.22 -8.32
CA ASP A 102 -29.56 -42.82 -8.51
C ASP A 102 -30.92 -42.48 -7.85
N GLU A 103 -31.93 -43.35 -7.97
CA GLU A 103 -33.20 -43.19 -7.23
C GLU A 103 -32.97 -43.13 -5.71
N CYS A 104 -32.11 -44.00 -5.16
CA CYS A 104 -31.78 -44.01 -3.73
C CYS A 104 -31.05 -42.73 -3.30
N ALA A 105 -30.12 -42.22 -4.12
CA ALA A 105 -29.43 -40.96 -3.86
C ALA A 105 -30.41 -39.77 -3.86
N ARG A 106 -31.39 -39.75 -4.77
CA ARG A 106 -32.45 -38.71 -4.78
C ARG A 106 -33.32 -38.75 -3.54
N VAL A 107 -33.72 -39.95 -3.09
CA VAL A 107 -34.47 -40.11 -1.82
C VAL A 107 -33.67 -39.60 -0.64
N LEU A 108 -32.37 -39.91 -0.57
CA LEU A 108 -31.49 -39.38 0.48
C LEU A 108 -31.43 -37.85 0.43
N ALA A 109 -31.17 -37.26 -0.73
CA ALA A 109 -31.06 -35.81 -0.89
C ALA A 109 -32.34 -35.10 -0.43
N GLU A 110 -33.50 -35.57 -0.89
CA GLU A 110 -34.81 -34.98 -0.56
C GLU A 110 -35.10 -35.06 0.95
N LYS A 111 -34.94 -36.26 1.54
CA LYS A 111 -35.27 -36.49 2.95
C LYS A 111 -34.27 -35.82 3.90
N LEU A 112 -32.98 -35.74 3.53
CA LEU A 112 -31.98 -35.03 4.32
C LEU A 112 -32.19 -33.52 4.28
N ASP A 113 -32.51 -32.96 3.11
CA ASP A 113 -32.81 -31.53 2.97
C ASP A 113 -34.10 -31.16 3.75
N ASP A 114 -35.15 -31.96 3.65
CA ASP A 114 -36.39 -31.79 4.42
C ASP A 114 -36.13 -31.86 5.94
N ALA A 115 -35.40 -32.90 6.39
CA ALA A 115 -35.04 -33.05 7.79
C ALA A 115 -34.20 -31.87 8.29
N ARG A 116 -33.25 -31.39 7.49
CA ARG A 116 -32.40 -30.26 7.85
C ARG A 116 -33.18 -28.95 7.97
N LYS A 117 -34.14 -28.71 7.08
CA LYS A 117 -35.00 -27.51 7.11
C LYS A 117 -35.98 -27.52 8.29
N ASN A 118 -36.53 -28.67 8.61
CA ASN A 118 -37.64 -28.78 9.58
C ASN A 118 -37.18 -29.08 11.01
N LYS A 119 -35.89 -29.38 11.26
CA LYS A 119 -35.36 -29.79 12.57
C LYS A 119 -34.19 -28.90 13.04
N PRO A 120 -34.41 -28.02 14.03
CA PRO A 120 -33.34 -27.17 14.60
C PRO A 120 -32.17 -27.96 15.21
N ASN A 121 -32.43 -29.13 15.80
CA ASN A 121 -31.41 -30.03 16.37
C ASN A 121 -31.17 -31.26 15.48
N PHE A 122 -30.88 -31.02 14.20
CA PHE A 122 -30.68 -32.09 13.21
C PHE A 122 -29.62 -33.10 13.66
N TYR A 123 -28.40 -32.66 13.99
CA TYR A 123 -27.31 -33.56 14.42
C TYR A 123 -27.59 -34.26 15.75
N GLY A 124 -28.31 -33.66 16.70
CA GLY A 124 -28.71 -34.34 17.93
C GLY A 124 -29.78 -35.43 17.74
N ILE A 125 -30.46 -35.46 16.60
CA ILE A 125 -31.41 -36.52 16.24
C ILE A 125 -30.74 -37.55 15.34
N TRP A 126 -30.02 -37.06 14.33
CA TRP A 126 -29.48 -37.89 13.25
C TRP A 126 -28.06 -38.41 13.51
N GLY A 127 -27.33 -37.88 14.48
CA GLY A 127 -25.91 -38.20 14.73
C GLY A 127 -25.62 -39.69 14.80
N LYS A 128 -26.44 -40.47 15.53
CA LYS A 128 -26.29 -41.93 15.66
C LYS A 128 -26.51 -42.72 14.36
N TYR A 129 -27.09 -42.12 13.34
CA TYR A 129 -27.32 -42.73 12.02
C TYR A 129 -26.30 -42.29 10.97
N MET A 130 -25.49 -41.26 11.24
CA MET A 130 -24.64 -40.62 10.22
C MET A 130 -23.62 -41.55 9.60
N ASP A 131 -23.11 -42.55 10.33
CA ASP A 131 -22.11 -43.48 9.81
C ASP A 131 -22.69 -44.29 8.66
N GLU A 132 -23.83 -44.94 8.90
CA GLU A 132 -24.47 -45.77 7.88
C GLU A 132 -25.11 -44.93 6.77
N ILE A 133 -25.71 -43.78 7.09
CA ILE A 133 -26.26 -42.88 6.07
C ILE A 133 -25.17 -42.37 5.12
N SER A 134 -23.99 -41.98 5.64
CA SER A 134 -22.90 -41.49 4.80
C SER A 134 -22.25 -42.59 3.96
N ARG A 135 -22.16 -43.83 4.46
CA ARG A 135 -21.72 -45.01 3.66
C ARG A 135 -22.68 -45.35 2.54
N LEU A 136 -23.98 -45.41 2.85
CA LEU A 136 -25.01 -45.65 1.84
C LEU A 136 -25.03 -44.53 0.79
N ALA A 137 -24.86 -43.28 1.21
CA ALA A 137 -24.71 -42.15 0.30
C ALA A 137 -23.50 -42.33 -0.64
N GLN A 138 -22.33 -42.68 -0.12
CA GLN A 138 -21.15 -42.97 -0.95
C GLN A 138 -21.44 -44.05 -1.98
N LEU A 139 -22.04 -45.17 -1.58
CA LEU A 139 -22.39 -46.26 -2.50
C LEU A 139 -23.35 -45.79 -3.59
N PHE A 140 -24.46 -45.16 -3.21
CA PHE A 140 -25.51 -44.73 -4.15
C PHE A 140 -25.04 -43.66 -5.12
N LEU A 141 -24.09 -42.82 -4.71
CA LEU A 141 -23.48 -41.81 -5.58
C LEU A 141 -22.36 -42.39 -6.45
N PHE A 142 -21.60 -43.37 -5.94
CA PHE A 142 -20.46 -43.94 -6.66
C PHE A 142 -20.87 -44.98 -7.71
N VAL A 143 -21.87 -45.82 -7.44
CA VAL A 143 -22.31 -46.88 -8.38
C VAL A 143 -22.70 -46.33 -9.75
N PRO A 144 -23.55 -45.28 -9.87
CA PRO A 144 -23.88 -44.70 -11.17
C PRO A 144 -22.66 -44.18 -11.91
N ILE A 145 -21.74 -43.51 -11.20
CA ILE A 145 -20.51 -42.95 -11.78
C ILE A 145 -19.60 -44.06 -12.29
N ARG A 146 -19.36 -45.08 -11.47
CA ARG A 146 -18.52 -46.23 -11.83
C ARG A 146 -19.05 -46.96 -13.05
N ASP A 147 -20.37 -47.16 -13.11
CA ASP A 147 -21.01 -47.96 -14.16
C ASP A 147 -21.22 -47.15 -15.46
N SER A 148 -21.33 -45.82 -15.38
CA SER A 148 -21.47 -44.95 -16.56
C SER A 148 -20.13 -44.46 -17.14
N TYR A 149 -19.06 -44.44 -16.34
CA TYR A 149 -17.79 -43.86 -16.75
C TYR A 149 -17.10 -44.68 -17.84
N ILE A 150 -16.77 -44.02 -18.96
CA ILE A 150 -16.05 -44.62 -20.09
C ILE A 150 -14.65 -43.99 -20.18
N PRO A 151 -13.57 -44.78 -20.01
CA PRO A 151 -12.20 -44.29 -20.16
C PRO A 151 -11.94 -43.74 -21.58
N ASN A 152 -11.05 -42.74 -21.69
CA ASN A 152 -10.56 -42.17 -22.96
C ASN A 152 -11.61 -41.47 -23.84
N GLN A 153 -12.73 -41.03 -23.27
CA GLN A 153 -13.65 -40.11 -23.95
C GLN A 153 -13.04 -38.70 -24.12
N GLN A 154 -13.67 -37.88 -24.95
CA GLN A 154 -13.30 -36.47 -25.08
C GLN A 154 -13.42 -35.74 -23.73
N SER A 155 -12.43 -34.95 -23.38
CA SER A 155 -12.34 -34.29 -22.07
C SER A 155 -13.53 -33.39 -21.74
N SER A 156 -14.20 -32.81 -22.74
CA SER A 156 -15.42 -32.00 -22.56
C SER A 156 -16.62 -32.83 -22.09
N ILE A 157 -16.77 -34.07 -22.57
CA ILE A 157 -17.84 -34.99 -22.16
C ILE A 157 -17.59 -35.42 -20.71
N ILE A 158 -16.36 -35.86 -20.43
CA ILE A 158 -15.92 -36.27 -19.08
C ILE A 158 -16.13 -35.13 -18.07
N GLN A 159 -15.81 -33.90 -18.45
CA GLN A 159 -16.04 -32.72 -17.62
C GLN A 159 -17.53 -32.50 -17.34
N HIS A 160 -18.39 -32.55 -18.37
CA HIS A 160 -19.83 -32.37 -18.19
C HIS A 160 -20.44 -33.45 -17.28
N GLU A 161 -20.02 -34.72 -17.44
CA GLU A 161 -20.42 -35.82 -16.56
C GLU A 161 -19.94 -35.64 -15.12
N LEU A 162 -18.72 -35.13 -14.93
CA LEU A 162 -18.20 -34.77 -13.61
C LEU A 162 -19.09 -33.70 -12.97
N VAL A 163 -19.41 -32.62 -13.69
CA VAL A 163 -20.23 -31.52 -13.16
C VAL A 163 -21.58 -32.05 -12.71
N GLN A 164 -22.27 -32.84 -13.54
CA GLN A 164 -23.55 -33.45 -13.16
C GLN A 164 -23.42 -34.37 -11.94
N SER A 165 -22.36 -35.17 -11.90
CA SER A 165 -22.09 -36.07 -10.77
C SER A 165 -21.81 -35.30 -9.49
N PHE A 166 -21.03 -34.21 -9.56
CA PHE A 166 -20.76 -33.34 -8.43
C PHE A 166 -22.04 -32.69 -7.90
N HIS A 167 -22.94 -32.22 -8.78
CA HIS A 167 -24.25 -31.69 -8.38
C HIS A 167 -25.10 -32.72 -7.60
N ARG A 168 -25.07 -33.99 -8.01
CA ARG A 168 -25.74 -35.07 -7.27
C ARG A 168 -25.09 -35.32 -5.91
N ILE A 169 -23.76 -35.30 -5.85
CA ILE A 169 -23.02 -35.47 -4.59
C ILE A 169 -23.37 -34.35 -3.60
N ILE A 170 -23.31 -33.08 -4.04
CA ILE A 170 -23.65 -31.95 -3.16
C ILE A 170 -25.13 -31.96 -2.77
N ALA A 171 -26.06 -32.46 -3.61
CA ALA A 171 -27.46 -32.57 -3.22
C ALA A 171 -27.68 -33.47 -1.98
N VAL A 172 -26.87 -34.53 -1.83
CA VAL A 172 -26.92 -35.44 -0.68
C VAL A 172 -26.10 -34.92 0.51
N PHE A 173 -24.88 -34.44 0.27
CA PHE A 173 -23.97 -34.05 1.35
C PHE A 173 -24.19 -32.62 1.86
N SER A 174 -24.67 -31.69 1.05
CA SER A 174 -24.85 -30.29 1.44
C SER A 174 -25.78 -30.10 2.65
N PRO A 175 -26.91 -30.81 2.79
CA PRO A 175 -27.71 -30.75 4.02
C PRO A 175 -26.95 -31.15 5.29
N LEU A 176 -25.88 -31.96 5.15
CA LEU A 176 -25.07 -32.44 6.26
C LEU A 176 -23.92 -31.48 6.60
N ILE A 177 -23.32 -30.83 5.60
CA ILE A 177 -22.06 -30.08 5.77
C ILE A 177 -22.18 -28.57 5.53
N ALA A 178 -23.21 -28.08 4.84
CA ALA A 178 -23.34 -26.66 4.54
C ALA A 178 -24.23 -25.94 5.57
N PRO A 179 -23.89 -24.69 5.93
CA PRO A 179 -24.78 -23.84 6.70
C PRO A 179 -26.02 -23.47 5.88
N TYR A 180 -27.19 -23.55 6.48
CA TYR A 180 -28.44 -23.10 5.84
C TYR A 180 -28.61 -21.57 5.91
N SER A 181 -27.93 -20.92 6.85
CA SER A 181 -27.89 -19.47 7.00
C SER A 181 -26.53 -19.02 7.55
N PRO A 182 -26.13 -17.76 7.37
CA PRO A 182 -24.87 -17.22 7.88
C PRO A 182 -24.69 -17.36 9.40
N ASN A 183 -25.77 -17.56 10.16
CA ASN A 183 -25.73 -17.56 11.62
C ASN A 183 -25.82 -18.94 12.27
N HIS A 184 -26.05 -20.00 11.48
CA HIS A 184 -26.35 -21.33 12.02
C HIS A 184 -25.41 -22.38 11.42
N PRO A 185 -24.40 -22.83 12.19
CA PRO A 185 -23.53 -23.90 11.72
C PRO A 185 -24.33 -25.21 11.53
N PRO A 186 -23.88 -26.08 10.59
CA PRO A 186 -24.50 -27.37 10.36
C PRO A 186 -24.44 -28.28 11.59
N PHE A 187 -23.34 -28.24 12.33
CA PHE A 187 -23.08 -29.06 13.51
C PHE A 187 -22.40 -28.23 14.62
N SER A 188 -22.51 -28.72 15.86
CA SER A 188 -21.91 -28.10 17.04
C SER A 188 -20.66 -28.87 17.49
N PRO A 189 -19.82 -28.31 18.39
CA PRO A 189 -18.68 -29.03 18.96
C PRO A 189 -19.02 -30.36 19.62
N ASN A 190 -20.24 -30.54 20.11
CA ASN A 190 -20.70 -31.82 20.68
C ASN A 190 -20.88 -32.93 19.63
N ASN A 191 -20.83 -32.59 18.34
CA ASN A 191 -21.03 -33.49 17.21
C ASN A 191 -19.76 -33.63 16.35
N ASP A 192 -18.60 -33.27 16.91
CA ASP A 192 -17.32 -33.26 16.20
C ASP A 192 -16.99 -34.60 15.54
N LYS A 193 -17.24 -35.72 16.24
CA LYS A 193 -17.00 -37.06 15.72
C LYS A 193 -17.86 -37.36 14.48
N GLU A 194 -19.16 -37.09 14.57
CA GLU A 194 -20.09 -37.33 13.48
C GLU A 194 -19.80 -36.41 12.28
N ALA A 195 -19.48 -35.14 12.53
CA ALA A 195 -19.15 -34.17 11.50
C ALA A 195 -17.88 -34.55 10.73
N ASN A 196 -16.81 -34.91 11.45
CA ASN A 196 -15.55 -35.37 10.84
C ASN A 196 -15.78 -36.62 9.98
N MET A 197 -16.56 -37.58 10.48
CA MET A 197 -16.88 -38.80 9.74
C MET A 197 -17.65 -38.51 8.45
N VAL A 198 -18.68 -37.64 8.49
CA VAL A 198 -19.43 -37.26 7.27
C VAL A 198 -18.51 -36.58 6.26
N LEU A 199 -17.66 -35.66 6.70
CA LEU A 199 -16.72 -34.95 5.83
C LEU A 199 -15.62 -35.86 5.28
N GLU A 200 -15.13 -36.80 6.09
CA GLU A 200 -14.20 -37.82 5.63
C GLU A 200 -14.82 -38.64 4.49
N ARG A 201 -16.07 -39.09 4.64
CA ARG A 201 -16.78 -39.85 3.61
C ARG A 201 -17.01 -39.03 2.35
N PHE A 202 -17.32 -37.75 2.50
CA PHE A 202 -17.42 -36.82 1.38
C PHE A 202 -16.08 -36.71 0.63
N VAL A 203 -14.97 -36.50 1.33
CA VAL A 203 -13.64 -36.35 0.74
C VAL A 203 -13.14 -37.66 0.12
N GLU A 204 -13.36 -38.81 0.76
CA GLU A 204 -13.06 -40.13 0.23
C GLU A 204 -13.79 -40.40 -1.09
N LEU A 205 -15.08 -40.06 -1.18
CA LEU A 205 -15.86 -40.19 -2.40
C LEU A 205 -15.27 -39.34 -3.52
N LEU A 206 -14.99 -38.07 -3.24
CA LEU A 206 -14.41 -37.13 -4.22
C LEU A 206 -13.03 -37.59 -4.72
N ASN A 207 -12.18 -38.12 -3.84
CA ASN A 207 -10.88 -38.67 -4.22
C ASN A 207 -11.01 -39.97 -5.04
N SER A 208 -12.07 -40.74 -4.81
CA SER A 208 -12.34 -42.01 -5.51
C SER A 208 -12.90 -41.83 -6.92
N LEU A 209 -13.30 -40.61 -7.32
CA LEU A 209 -13.86 -40.36 -8.64
C LEU A 209 -12.81 -40.60 -9.74
N HIS A 210 -13.16 -41.43 -10.73
CA HIS A 210 -12.29 -41.76 -11.87
C HIS A 210 -11.89 -40.52 -12.69
N TYR A 211 -12.67 -39.44 -12.61
CA TYR A 211 -12.41 -38.16 -13.29
C TYR A 211 -11.07 -37.52 -12.91
N ASN A 212 -10.56 -37.74 -11.68
CA ASN A 212 -9.34 -37.11 -11.16
C ASN A 212 -8.09 -37.43 -12.00
N SER A 213 -8.06 -38.57 -12.69
CA SER A 213 -6.94 -38.99 -13.54
C SER A 213 -7.11 -38.67 -15.03
N SER A 214 -8.28 -38.20 -15.45
CA SER A 214 -8.65 -38.14 -16.87
C SER A 214 -8.88 -36.73 -17.40
N ILE A 215 -9.12 -35.76 -16.52
CA ILE A 215 -9.31 -34.37 -16.90
C ILE A 215 -7.93 -33.70 -17.01
N PRO A 216 -7.59 -33.11 -18.17
CA PRO A 216 -6.30 -32.45 -18.35
C PRO A 216 -6.20 -31.16 -17.52
N PRO A 217 -4.98 -30.68 -17.23
CA PRO A 217 -4.78 -29.43 -16.50
C PRO A 217 -5.46 -28.24 -17.20
N GLY A 218 -5.98 -27.30 -16.40
CA GLY A 218 -6.65 -26.09 -16.89
C GLY A 218 -8.15 -26.24 -17.18
N MET A 219 -8.68 -27.47 -17.19
CA MET A 219 -10.13 -27.71 -17.25
C MET A 219 -10.76 -27.77 -15.85
N GLU A 220 -12.06 -27.48 -15.78
CA GLU A 220 -12.86 -27.66 -14.55
C GLU A 220 -12.78 -29.12 -14.10
N ASN A 221 -12.41 -29.33 -12.85
CA ASN A 221 -12.18 -30.61 -12.21
C ASN A 221 -12.78 -30.63 -10.80
N VAL A 222 -12.55 -31.72 -10.06
CA VAL A 222 -13.09 -31.89 -8.70
C VAL A 222 -12.66 -30.75 -7.80
N GLN A 223 -11.39 -30.35 -7.83
CA GLN A 223 -10.85 -29.30 -6.96
C GLN A 223 -11.46 -27.92 -7.28
N SER A 224 -11.67 -27.59 -8.57
CA SER A 224 -12.31 -26.33 -8.93
C SER A 224 -13.78 -26.27 -8.50
N LEU A 225 -14.51 -27.38 -8.64
CA LEU A 225 -15.90 -27.50 -8.20
C LEU A 225 -16.03 -27.42 -6.67
N VAL A 226 -15.14 -28.10 -5.94
CA VAL A 226 -15.08 -28.00 -4.47
C VAL A 226 -14.74 -26.58 -4.03
N TRP A 227 -13.78 -25.92 -4.70
CA TRP A 227 -13.45 -24.53 -4.40
C TRP A 227 -14.64 -23.58 -4.62
N GLN A 228 -15.35 -23.74 -5.75
CA GLN A 228 -16.55 -22.97 -6.02
C GLN A 228 -17.62 -23.20 -4.95
N TYR A 229 -17.90 -24.45 -4.62
CA TYR A 229 -18.85 -24.82 -3.57
C TYR A 229 -18.45 -24.28 -2.20
N TYR A 230 -17.15 -24.31 -1.87
CA TYR A 230 -16.63 -23.74 -0.64
C TYR A 230 -16.91 -22.23 -0.56
N PHE A 231 -16.57 -21.49 -1.62
CA PHE A 231 -16.74 -20.04 -1.66
C PHE A 231 -18.22 -19.62 -1.65
N GLU A 232 -19.08 -20.33 -2.37
CA GLU A 232 -20.49 -19.98 -2.55
C GLU A 232 -21.39 -20.45 -1.40
N LYS A 233 -21.10 -21.61 -0.79
CA LYS A 233 -21.98 -22.27 0.18
C LYS A 233 -21.35 -22.54 1.53
N LEU A 234 -20.10 -23.00 1.58
CA LEU A 234 -19.51 -23.40 2.86
C LEU A 234 -18.96 -22.23 3.68
N SER A 235 -18.44 -21.19 3.02
CA SER A 235 -17.77 -20.04 3.64
C SER A 235 -18.68 -18.90 4.10
N ILE A 236 -20.00 -19.10 4.09
CA ILE A 236 -20.97 -18.02 4.38
C ILE A 236 -21.22 -17.80 5.88
N LEU A 237 -20.69 -18.66 6.75
CA LEU A 237 -20.95 -18.63 8.19
C LEU A 237 -20.17 -17.48 8.86
N THR A 238 -20.86 -16.71 9.70
CA THR A 238 -20.35 -15.52 10.42
C THR A 238 -20.37 -15.67 11.94
N THR A 239 -21.10 -16.63 12.51
CA THR A 239 -21.18 -16.88 13.97
C THR A 239 -21.00 -18.36 14.30
N GLY A 240 -20.31 -18.66 15.42
CA GLY A 240 -20.04 -20.05 15.82
C GLY A 240 -19.13 -20.77 14.81
N ASP A 241 -18.24 -20.01 14.19
CA ASP A 241 -17.59 -20.32 12.93
C ASP A 241 -16.26 -21.04 13.05
N GLN A 242 -15.52 -20.78 14.13
CA GLN A 242 -14.21 -21.38 14.36
C GLN A 242 -14.21 -22.90 14.24
N HIS A 243 -14.97 -23.60 15.09
CA HIS A 243 -15.03 -25.05 15.11
C HIS A 243 -15.43 -25.63 13.74
N TYR A 244 -16.46 -25.05 13.11
CA TYR A 244 -16.94 -25.50 11.81
C TYR A 244 -15.86 -25.40 10.72
N TYR A 245 -15.15 -24.27 10.63
CA TYR A 245 -14.09 -24.10 9.65
C TYR A 245 -12.85 -24.94 9.95
N GLU A 246 -12.53 -25.21 11.21
CA GLU A 246 -11.45 -26.12 11.60
C GLU A 246 -11.73 -27.56 11.14
N VAL A 247 -12.96 -28.06 11.32
CA VAL A 247 -13.38 -29.40 10.84
C VAL A 247 -13.34 -29.46 9.30
N LEU A 248 -13.86 -28.44 8.61
CA LEU A 248 -13.78 -28.36 7.14
C LEU A 248 -12.34 -28.36 6.64
N GLU A 249 -11.49 -27.52 7.23
CA GLU A 249 -10.09 -27.39 6.85
C GLU A 249 -9.36 -28.73 6.99
N CYS A 250 -9.55 -29.42 8.12
CA CYS A 250 -8.93 -30.71 8.42
C CYS A 250 -9.20 -31.77 7.33
N GLN A 251 -10.43 -31.80 6.81
CA GLN A 251 -10.83 -32.80 5.83
C GLN A 251 -10.58 -32.35 4.38
N LEU A 252 -10.99 -31.13 4.01
CA LEU A 252 -10.88 -30.65 2.63
C LEU A 252 -9.43 -30.45 2.17
N VAL A 253 -8.48 -30.21 3.08
CA VAL A 253 -7.06 -30.11 2.72
C VAL A 253 -6.48 -31.42 2.18
N ARG A 254 -7.12 -32.57 2.46
CA ARG A 254 -6.71 -33.90 1.99
C ARG A 254 -6.95 -34.11 0.48
N LEU A 255 -7.71 -33.24 -0.18
CA LEU A 255 -7.87 -33.28 -1.64
C LEU A 255 -6.54 -32.93 -2.33
N ASN A 256 -6.32 -33.48 -3.52
CA ASN A 256 -5.12 -33.17 -4.31
C ASN A 256 -5.19 -31.78 -4.96
N TRP A 257 -4.95 -30.73 -4.17
CA TRP A 257 -4.98 -29.33 -4.62
C TRP A 257 -3.94 -28.96 -5.68
N GLN A 258 -2.96 -29.82 -5.96
CA GLN A 258 -2.01 -29.62 -7.09
C GLN A 258 -2.71 -29.71 -8.46
N LEU A 259 -3.86 -30.38 -8.53
CA LEU A 259 -4.67 -30.47 -9.74
C LEU A 259 -5.48 -29.19 -10.00
N LEU A 260 -5.60 -28.29 -9.01
CA LEU A 260 -6.36 -27.06 -9.18
C LEU A 260 -5.59 -26.06 -10.06
N TRP A 261 -6.14 -25.76 -11.23
CA TRP A 261 -5.63 -24.74 -12.15
C TRP A 261 -6.68 -23.61 -12.21
N PRO A 262 -6.64 -22.65 -11.27
CA PRO A 262 -7.74 -21.73 -11.08
C PRO A 262 -7.82 -20.71 -12.22
N SER A 263 -9.03 -20.43 -12.69
CA SER A 263 -9.29 -19.26 -13.54
C SER A 263 -9.05 -17.96 -12.77
N LYS A 264 -8.91 -16.83 -13.47
CA LYS A 264 -8.80 -15.49 -12.81
C LYS A 264 -9.94 -15.27 -11.81
N HIS A 265 -11.16 -15.66 -12.16
CA HIS A 265 -12.34 -15.56 -11.29
C HIS A 265 -12.19 -16.38 -10.01
N ALA A 266 -11.64 -17.60 -10.11
CA ALA A 266 -11.38 -18.44 -8.95
C ALA A 266 -10.31 -17.84 -8.01
N VAL A 267 -9.26 -17.22 -8.56
CA VAL A 267 -8.25 -16.50 -7.75
C VAL A 267 -8.85 -15.28 -7.06
N LEU A 268 -9.67 -14.49 -7.76
CA LEU A 268 -10.39 -13.36 -7.16
C LEU A 268 -11.40 -13.82 -6.09
N ALA A 269 -11.99 -15.01 -6.23
CA ALA A 269 -12.82 -15.61 -5.18
C ALA A 269 -11.98 -15.95 -3.95
N MET A 270 -10.71 -16.37 -4.09
CA MET A 270 -9.82 -16.59 -2.94
C MET A 270 -9.54 -15.28 -2.22
N GLU A 271 -9.27 -14.21 -2.98
CA GLU A 271 -9.06 -12.87 -2.42
C GLU A 271 -10.29 -12.40 -1.63
N LYS A 272 -11.48 -12.47 -2.25
CA LYS A 272 -12.76 -12.13 -1.63
C LYS A 272 -13.10 -13.01 -0.43
N CYS A 273 -12.69 -14.27 -0.45
CA CYS A 273 -12.91 -15.19 0.68
C CYS A 273 -12.15 -14.70 1.91
N ILE A 274 -10.88 -14.34 1.76
CA ILE A 274 -10.05 -13.81 2.85
C ILE A 274 -10.55 -12.44 3.33
N GLU A 275 -11.04 -11.61 2.41
CA GLU A 275 -11.51 -10.26 2.73
C GLU A 275 -12.88 -10.23 3.44
N LEU A 276 -13.86 -10.96 2.91
CA LEU A 276 -15.27 -10.78 3.24
C LEU A 276 -15.85 -11.89 4.13
N ARG A 277 -15.18 -13.03 4.25
CA ARG A 277 -15.67 -14.18 5.03
C ARG A 277 -15.04 -14.22 6.41
N SER A 278 -15.42 -15.23 7.18
CA SER A 278 -14.85 -15.49 8.50
C SER A 278 -13.31 -15.53 8.45
N PRO A 279 -12.63 -14.96 9.46
CA PRO A 279 -11.17 -14.99 9.54
C PRO A 279 -10.59 -16.41 9.52
N TYR A 280 -11.35 -17.41 9.98
CA TYR A 280 -10.93 -18.82 10.02
C TYR A 280 -10.87 -19.47 8.62
N CYS A 281 -11.49 -18.88 7.59
CA CYS A 281 -11.34 -19.34 6.20
C CYS A 281 -9.92 -19.12 5.66
N SER A 282 -9.19 -18.12 6.18
CA SER A 282 -7.91 -17.69 5.62
C SER A 282 -6.84 -18.77 5.70
N SER A 283 -6.87 -19.62 6.74
CA SER A 283 -5.91 -20.71 6.93
C SER A 283 -6.07 -21.79 5.86
N PHE A 284 -7.32 -22.15 5.55
CA PHE A 284 -7.64 -23.09 4.49
C PHE A 284 -7.28 -22.54 3.10
N VAL A 285 -7.65 -21.29 2.80
CA VAL A 285 -7.30 -20.65 1.51
C VAL A 285 -5.79 -20.61 1.31
N SER A 286 -5.03 -20.28 2.36
CA SER A 286 -3.55 -20.27 2.29
C SER A 286 -2.99 -21.67 2.01
N GLN A 287 -3.59 -22.71 2.59
CA GLN A 287 -3.21 -24.09 2.34
C GLN A 287 -3.48 -24.57 0.91
N ILE A 288 -4.62 -24.16 0.32
CA ILE A 288 -4.88 -24.40 -1.10
C ILE A 288 -3.86 -23.63 -1.94
N PHE A 289 -3.69 -22.35 -1.65
CA PHE A 289 -2.89 -21.43 -2.45
C PHE A 289 -1.45 -21.90 -2.61
N VAL A 290 -0.80 -22.38 -1.54
CA VAL A 290 0.60 -22.87 -1.63
C VAL A 290 0.76 -24.19 -2.37
N ARG A 291 -0.32 -24.96 -2.54
CA ARG A 291 -0.30 -26.26 -3.22
C ARG A 291 -0.57 -26.16 -4.74
N ILE A 292 -1.06 -25.01 -5.20
CA ILE A 292 -1.29 -24.76 -6.63
C ILE A 292 0.05 -24.62 -7.36
N PRO A 293 0.24 -25.27 -8.54
CA PRO A 293 1.49 -25.22 -9.29
C PRO A 293 1.64 -23.90 -10.07
N TRP A 294 1.72 -22.77 -9.36
CA TRP A 294 1.75 -21.42 -9.94
C TRP A 294 2.82 -21.24 -11.01
N THR A 295 4.02 -21.77 -10.80
CA THR A 295 5.13 -21.66 -11.76
C THR A 295 4.76 -22.28 -13.10
N THR A 296 4.18 -23.49 -13.10
CA THR A 296 3.75 -24.18 -14.32
C THR A 296 2.59 -23.46 -15.00
N ILE A 297 1.59 -23.01 -14.22
CA ILE A 297 0.42 -22.28 -14.73
C ILE A 297 0.86 -20.99 -15.43
N LEU A 298 1.70 -20.19 -14.78
CA LEU A 298 2.17 -18.91 -15.31
C LEU A 298 3.07 -19.07 -16.54
N GLN A 299 3.79 -20.18 -16.66
CA GLN A 299 4.60 -20.50 -17.85
C GLN A 299 3.74 -20.86 -19.07
N GLN A 300 2.60 -21.53 -18.86
CA GLN A 300 1.70 -21.97 -19.93
C GLN A 300 0.64 -20.92 -20.30
N MET A 301 0.47 -19.89 -19.47
CA MET A 301 -0.54 -18.85 -19.69
C MET A 301 -0.17 -17.93 -20.87
N ASN A 302 -1.18 -17.62 -21.70
CA ASN A 302 -1.08 -16.63 -22.76
C ASN A 302 -0.60 -15.27 -22.20
N GLU A 303 0.33 -14.64 -22.91
CA GLU A 303 0.97 -13.39 -22.49
C GLU A 303 -0.03 -12.26 -22.29
N GLU A 304 -1.08 -12.18 -23.12
CA GLU A 304 -2.11 -11.14 -23.04
C GLU A 304 -2.90 -11.19 -21.73
N ASN A 305 -3.19 -12.38 -21.20
CA ASN A 305 -3.98 -12.55 -19.98
C ASN A 305 -3.13 -12.54 -18.70
N ARG A 306 -1.81 -12.68 -18.84
CA ARG A 306 -0.87 -12.85 -17.73
C ARG A 306 -0.83 -11.65 -16.77
N PRO A 307 -0.81 -10.38 -17.22
CA PRO A 307 -0.78 -9.22 -16.34
C PRO A 307 -1.94 -9.19 -15.34
N ALA A 308 -3.17 -9.33 -15.84
CA ALA A 308 -4.36 -9.26 -15.01
C ALA A 308 -4.49 -10.47 -14.06
N TYR A 309 -3.90 -11.60 -14.44
CA TYR A 309 -3.81 -12.79 -13.58
C TYR A 309 -2.76 -12.63 -12.46
N LEU A 310 -1.59 -12.05 -12.77
CA LEU A 310 -0.58 -11.68 -11.78
C LEU A 310 -1.14 -10.68 -10.74
N ALA A 311 -1.95 -9.71 -11.17
CA ALA A 311 -2.63 -8.78 -10.27
C ALA A 311 -3.56 -9.51 -9.28
N ALA A 312 -4.30 -10.53 -9.74
CA ALA A 312 -5.17 -11.33 -8.86
C ALA A 312 -4.35 -12.18 -7.87
N ILE A 313 -3.25 -12.81 -8.32
CA ILE A 313 -2.33 -13.55 -7.44
C ILE A 313 -1.75 -12.63 -6.36
N PHE A 314 -1.30 -11.44 -6.73
CA PHE A 314 -0.74 -10.48 -5.78
C PHE A 314 -1.77 -10.04 -4.72
N GLY A 315 -3.02 -9.80 -5.12
CA GLY A 315 -4.11 -9.46 -4.19
C GLY A 315 -4.31 -10.54 -3.11
N VAL A 316 -4.29 -11.82 -3.51
CA VAL A 316 -4.37 -12.94 -2.57
C VAL A 316 -3.13 -12.98 -1.66
N LEU A 317 -1.92 -12.86 -2.23
CA LEU A 317 -0.67 -12.88 -1.46
C LEU A 317 -0.60 -11.79 -0.40
N ALA A 318 -0.97 -10.54 -0.75
CA ALA A 318 -0.98 -9.42 0.18
C ALA A 318 -1.92 -9.68 1.36
N ARG A 319 -3.09 -10.29 1.13
CA ARG A 319 -4.06 -10.64 2.18
C ARG A 319 -3.62 -11.83 3.02
N ILE A 320 -3.04 -12.87 2.41
CA ILE A 320 -2.46 -13.99 3.17
C ILE A 320 -1.35 -13.46 4.08
N GLY A 321 -0.37 -12.73 3.52
CA GLY A 321 0.79 -12.21 4.24
C GLY A 321 0.47 -11.19 5.34
N SER A 322 -0.71 -10.57 5.29
CA SER A 322 -1.14 -9.54 6.26
C SER A 322 -1.16 -9.97 7.72
N ARG A 323 -1.39 -11.27 8.00
CA ARG A 323 -1.52 -11.78 9.38
C ARG A 323 -0.84 -13.15 9.51
N PRO A 324 0.07 -13.35 10.49
CA PRO A 324 0.75 -14.62 10.70
C PRO A 324 -0.19 -15.84 10.80
N ARG A 325 -1.32 -15.70 11.50
CA ARG A 325 -2.32 -16.76 11.66
C ARG A 325 -2.88 -17.31 10.34
N ASN A 326 -2.85 -16.51 9.26
CA ASN A 326 -3.38 -16.93 7.96
C ASN A 326 -2.50 -18.02 7.34
N TYR A 327 -1.18 -17.99 7.59
CA TYR A 327 -0.21 -18.86 6.96
C TYR A 327 0.63 -19.68 7.94
N GLU A 328 0.31 -19.68 9.22
CA GLU A 328 1.08 -20.38 10.27
C GLU A 328 1.32 -21.86 9.92
N LYS A 329 0.28 -22.57 9.47
CA LYS A 329 0.35 -23.99 9.08
C LYS A 329 1.15 -24.26 7.79
N VAL A 330 1.42 -23.21 7.00
CA VAL A 330 2.10 -23.31 5.68
C VAL A 330 3.25 -22.32 5.54
N ARG A 331 3.82 -21.86 6.67
CA ARG A 331 4.82 -20.79 6.67
C ARG A 331 6.00 -21.08 5.75
N ALA A 332 6.57 -22.29 5.82
CA ALA A 332 7.69 -22.70 4.97
C ALA A 332 7.30 -22.70 3.48
N SER A 333 6.23 -23.42 3.13
CA SER A 333 5.75 -23.52 1.74
C SER A 333 5.36 -22.16 1.14
N LEU A 334 4.74 -21.28 1.92
CA LEU A 334 4.41 -19.92 1.49
C LEU A 334 5.67 -19.09 1.28
N THR A 335 6.65 -19.19 2.16
CA THR A 335 7.92 -18.48 2.03
C THR A 335 8.64 -18.89 0.74
N ASP A 336 8.72 -20.20 0.46
CA ASP A 336 9.32 -20.71 -0.77
C ASP A 336 8.55 -20.27 -2.02
N LEU A 337 7.21 -20.30 -1.97
CA LEU A 337 6.36 -19.83 -3.05
C LEU A 337 6.58 -18.35 -3.33
N VAL A 338 6.46 -17.48 -2.31
CA VAL A 338 6.60 -16.03 -2.51
C VAL A 338 8.02 -15.70 -2.99
N ARG A 339 9.05 -16.39 -2.50
CA ARG A 339 10.42 -16.24 -3.02
C ARG A 339 10.49 -16.58 -4.51
N SER A 340 9.90 -17.72 -4.92
CA SER A 340 9.86 -18.13 -6.33
C SER A 340 9.05 -17.20 -7.23
N ILE A 341 7.92 -16.65 -6.78
CA ILE A 341 7.13 -15.73 -7.61
C ILE A 341 7.78 -14.32 -7.60
N SER A 342 8.41 -13.91 -6.49
CA SER A 342 9.12 -12.61 -6.40
C SER A 342 10.29 -12.48 -7.37
N SER A 343 10.91 -13.59 -7.78
CA SER A 343 12.03 -13.59 -8.73
C SER A 343 11.61 -13.34 -10.18
N ARG A 344 10.30 -13.32 -10.48
CA ARG A 344 9.80 -13.01 -11.82
C ARG A 344 10.10 -11.55 -12.21
N ASN A 345 10.19 -11.32 -13.51
CA ASN A 345 10.50 -10.01 -14.11
C ASN A 345 9.31 -9.36 -14.81
N ASP A 346 8.23 -10.10 -15.04
CA ASP A 346 7.04 -9.65 -15.76
C ASP A 346 5.99 -8.98 -14.85
N TRP A 347 6.33 -8.71 -13.59
CA TRP A 347 5.47 -7.98 -12.67
C TRP A 347 5.16 -6.57 -13.13
N SER A 348 6.09 -5.88 -13.80
CA SER A 348 5.89 -4.52 -14.32
C SER A 348 4.84 -4.44 -15.44
N TYR A 349 4.48 -5.58 -16.05
CA TYR A 349 3.45 -5.65 -17.09
C TYR A 349 2.02 -5.53 -16.53
N VAL A 350 1.81 -5.71 -15.21
CA VAL A 350 0.52 -5.46 -14.56
C VAL A 350 0.09 -4.02 -14.81
N GLU A 351 -1.10 -3.81 -15.37
CA GLU A 351 -1.58 -2.49 -15.78
C GLU A 351 -1.75 -1.51 -14.60
N LYS A 352 -1.69 -0.21 -14.91
CA LYS A 352 -1.84 0.86 -13.92
C LYS A 352 -3.14 0.76 -13.11
N ASP A 353 -4.26 0.44 -13.75
CA ASP A 353 -5.57 0.42 -13.07
C ASP A 353 -5.66 -0.72 -12.04
N ASP A 354 -5.05 -1.86 -12.35
CA ASP A 354 -4.88 -2.95 -11.39
C ASP A 354 -3.93 -2.55 -10.24
N ALA A 355 -2.84 -1.84 -10.53
CA ALA A 355 -1.93 -1.33 -9.50
C ALA A 355 -2.63 -0.34 -8.55
N GLU A 356 -3.49 0.56 -9.07
CA GLU A 356 -4.28 1.49 -8.25
C GLU A 356 -5.25 0.73 -7.34
N ARG A 357 -5.98 -0.28 -7.85
CA ARG A 357 -6.85 -1.14 -7.03
C ARG A 357 -6.06 -1.86 -5.93
N LEU A 358 -4.90 -2.41 -6.28
CA LEU A 358 -4.05 -3.14 -5.35
C LEU A 358 -3.42 -2.23 -4.27
N SER A 359 -3.18 -0.95 -4.58
CA SER A 359 -2.67 0.04 -3.61
C SER A 359 -3.56 0.16 -2.37
N ILE A 360 -4.88 0.11 -2.56
CA ILE A 360 -5.88 0.14 -1.49
C ILE A 360 -5.77 -1.13 -0.63
N THR A 361 -5.55 -2.28 -1.27
CA THR A 361 -5.38 -3.56 -0.58
C THR A 361 -4.08 -3.58 0.23
N VAL A 362 -2.96 -3.16 -0.36
CA VAL A 362 -1.66 -3.07 0.31
C VAL A 362 -1.73 -2.11 1.49
N GLY A 363 -2.22 -0.89 1.27
CA GLY A 363 -2.34 0.14 2.31
C GLY A 363 -3.25 -0.25 3.47
N SER A 364 -4.34 -0.99 3.21
CA SER A 364 -5.28 -1.44 4.26
C SER A 364 -4.79 -2.67 5.00
N CYS A 365 -4.25 -3.68 4.31
CA CYS A 365 -4.02 -4.99 4.88
C CYS A 365 -2.63 -5.19 5.48
N LEU A 366 -1.58 -4.58 4.94
CA LEU A 366 -0.23 -4.84 5.46
C LEU A 366 -0.06 -4.34 6.91
N PRO A 367 0.76 -5.04 7.73
CA PRO A 367 1.05 -4.65 9.11
C PRO A 367 1.67 -3.25 9.21
N ALA A 368 1.44 -2.58 10.36
CA ALA A 368 1.95 -1.25 10.64
C ALA A 368 3.49 -1.17 10.67
N ASP A 369 4.15 -2.26 11.04
CA ASP A 369 5.60 -2.43 11.11
C ASP A 369 6.20 -2.97 9.79
N SER A 370 5.40 -3.08 8.72
CA SER A 370 5.86 -3.62 7.44
C SER A 370 7.03 -2.84 6.82
N LEU A 371 7.19 -1.56 7.12
CA LEU A 371 8.32 -0.76 6.59
C LEU A 371 9.55 -0.79 7.50
N SER A 372 9.37 -0.90 8.82
CA SER A 372 10.44 -0.80 9.80
C SER A 372 11.05 -2.15 10.14
N ASN A 373 10.24 -3.21 10.19
CA ASN A 373 10.68 -4.56 10.52
C ASN A 373 9.78 -5.62 9.84
N PRO A 374 9.82 -5.73 8.50
CA PRO A 374 9.00 -6.69 7.79
C PRO A 374 9.36 -8.14 8.15
N ALA A 375 8.35 -8.95 8.45
CA ALA A 375 8.50 -10.40 8.40
C ALA A 375 8.93 -10.84 6.99
N GLU A 376 9.68 -11.94 6.87
CA GLU A 376 10.26 -12.42 5.60
C GLU A 376 9.24 -12.47 4.44
N ILE A 377 8.05 -13.03 4.70
CA ILE A 377 6.95 -13.11 3.70
C ILE A 377 6.47 -11.70 3.29
N VAL A 378 6.33 -10.78 4.24
CA VAL A 378 5.89 -9.39 3.97
C VAL A 378 6.96 -8.65 3.16
N GLY A 379 8.24 -8.82 3.49
CA GLY A 379 9.34 -8.23 2.74
C GLY A 379 9.38 -8.73 1.29
N ALA A 380 9.12 -10.02 1.06
CA ALA A 380 9.05 -10.57 -0.29
C ALA A 380 7.80 -10.09 -1.07
N ILE A 381 6.66 -9.89 -0.39
CA ILE A 381 5.46 -9.25 -0.97
C ILE A 381 5.75 -7.79 -1.34
N GLN A 382 6.45 -7.03 -0.49
CA GLN A 382 6.86 -5.65 -0.78
C GLN A 382 7.81 -5.56 -1.98
N LEU A 383 8.69 -6.55 -2.16
CA LEU A 383 9.53 -6.65 -3.35
C LEU A 383 8.69 -6.84 -4.63
N ILE A 384 7.67 -7.70 -4.58
CA ILE A 384 6.72 -7.87 -5.69
C ILE A 384 5.99 -6.56 -5.96
N TRP A 385 5.47 -5.91 -4.92
CA TRP A 385 4.76 -4.63 -5.01
C TRP A 385 5.62 -3.56 -5.70
N ARG A 386 6.89 -3.47 -5.31
CA ARG A 386 7.87 -2.55 -5.88
C ARG A 386 8.07 -2.79 -7.39
N LYS A 387 8.19 -4.05 -7.81
CA LYS A 387 8.32 -4.42 -9.23
C LYS A 387 7.02 -4.16 -10.02
N LEU A 388 5.87 -4.50 -9.44
CA LEU A 388 4.55 -4.28 -10.02
C LEU A 388 4.35 -2.81 -10.36
N CYS A 389 4.77 -1.93 -9.47
CA CYS A 389 4.69 -0.50 -9.67
C CYS A 389 5.85 0.12 -10.47
N SER A 390 6.70 -0.69 -11.11
CA SER A 390 7.86 -0.20 -11.87
C SER A 390 8.79 0.71 -11.05
N PHE A 391 8.83 0.53 -9.73
CA PHE A 391 9.68 1.31 -8.82
C PHE A 391 11.07 0.66 -8.64
N VAL A 392 11.72 0.40 -9.78
CA VAL A 392 13.01 -0.29 -9.87
C VAL A 392 14.03 0.58 -10.63
N PRO A 393 15.35 0.45 -10.34
CA PRO A 393 16.36 1.21 -11.06
C PRO A 393 16.36 0.89 -12.56
N LYS A 394 16.64 1.89 -13.39
CA LYS A 394 16.79 1.77 -14.86
C LYS A 394 15.51 1.36 -15.61
N GLU A 395 14.35 1.47 -14.99
CA GLU A 395 13.07 1.31 -15.70
C GLU A 395 12.94 2.37 -16.80
N GLN A 396 12.44 1.96 -17.98
CA GLN A 396 12.18 2.91 -19.06
C GLN A 396 11.03 3.85 -18.70
N PHE A 397 11.23 5.14 -18.96
CA PHE A 397 10.21 6.15 -18.74
C PHE A 397 9.03 5.99 -19.73
N SER A 398 7.83 5.89 -19.18
CA SER A 398 6.56 6.06 -19.87
C SER A 398 5.58 6.77 -18.93
N GLN A 399 4.47 7.29 -19.45
CA GLN A 399 3.42 7.86 -18.60
C GLN A 399 2.79 6.82 -17.66
N GLU A 400 2.75 5.57 -18.11
CA GLU A 400 2.25 4.46 -17.31
C GLU A 400 3.21 4.11 -16.16
N THR A 401 4.52 3.99 -16.43
CA THR A 401 5.50 3.69 -15.38
C THR A 401 5.55 4.82 -14.35
N LEU A 402 5.50 6.08 -14.78
CA LEU A 402 5.43 7.23 -13.88
C LEU A 402 4.18 7.18 -12.97
N ALA A 403 3.02 6.84 -13.53
CA ALA A 403 1.79 6.74 -12.76
C ALA A 403 1.85 5.61 -11.73
N LYS A 404 2.39 4.44 -12.10
CA LYS A 404 2.62 3.31 -11.20
C LYS A 404 3.60 3.64 -10.07
N GLN A 405 4.71 4.32 -10.37
CA GLN A 405 5.67 4.77 -9.37
C GLN A 405 5.04 5.75 -8.36
N LYS A 406 4.15 6.63 -8.84
CA LYS A 406 3.38 7.53 -7.98
C LYS A 406 2.43 6.77 -7.06
N ILE A 407 1.76 5.73 -7.56
CA ILE A 407 0.90 4.84 -6.77
C ILE A 407 1.71 4.15 -5.67
N TRP A 408 2.87 3.60 -6.01
CA TRP A 408 3.77 2.96 -5.03
C TRP A 408 4.10 3.91 -3.90
N LEU A 409 4.66 5.08 -4.22
CA LEU A 409 5.14 6.00 -3.20
C LEU A 409 4.02 6.55 -2.32
N ARG A 410 2.83 6.81 -2.88
CA ARG A 410 1.65 7.17 -2.06
C ARG A 410 1.26 6.07 -1.09
N THR A 411 1.35 4.81 -1.52
CA THR A 411 1.02 3.65 -0.70
C THR A 411 2.03 3.46 0.43
N GLU A 412 3.32 3.58 0.13
CA GLU A 412 4.39 3.52 1.16
C GLU A 412 4.25 4.66 2.17
N CYS A 413 3.97 5.88 1.70
CA CYS A 413 3.65 7.03 2.55
C CYS A 413 2.43 6.76 3.45
N HIS A 414 1.39 6.08 2.93
CA HIS A 414 0.23 5.70 3.72
C HIS A 414 0.56 4.64 4.78
N LEU A 415 1.33 3.60 4.42
CA LEU A 415 1.80 2.57 5.34
C LEU A 415 2.66 3.16 6.47
N LEU A 416 3.53 4.11 6.12
CA LEU A 416 4.36 4.83 7.08
C LEU A 416 3.52 5.54 8.14
N LEU A 417 2.38 6.14 7.77
CA LEU A 417 1.48 6.80 8.74
C LEU A 417 0.68 5.83 9.60
N LYS A 418 0.62 4.55 9.24
CA LYS A 418 0.02 3.50 10.11
C LYS A 418 1.02 2.99 11.14
N SER A 419 2.33 3.17 10.93
CA SER A 419 3.39 2.78 11.87
C SER A 419 3.31 3.57 13.18
N GLU A 420 3.94 3.03 14.22
CA GLU A 420 4.14 3.77 15.46
C GLU A 420 5.01 5.02 15.23
N ALA A 421 4.63 6.15 15.84
CA ALA A 421 5.28 7.45 15.62
C ALA A 421 6.81 7.44 15.88
N SER A 422 7.29 6.57 16.76
CA SER A 422 8.71 6.38 17.06
C SER A 422 9.52 5.76 15.91
N LEU A 423 8.87 4.94 15.05
CA LEU A 423 9.50 4.23 13.94
C LEU A 423 9.47 5.01 12.63
N ILE A 424 8.52 5.96 12.51
CA ILE A 424 8.30 6.77 11.31
C ILE A 424 9.57 7.50 10.84
N PRO A 425 10.35 8.20 11.70
CA PRO A 425 11.51 8.97 11.24
C PRO A 425 12.57 8.11 10.53
N ALA A 426 12.88 6.93 11.06
CA ALA A 426 13.87 6.03 10.47
C ALA A 426 13.39 5.45 9.14
N ALA A 427 12.14 5.00 9.08
CA ALA A 427 11.53 4.47 7.86
C ALA A 427 11.39 5.56 6.77
N TYR A 428 11.03 6.79 7.15
CA TYR A 428 10.98 7.94 6.24
C TYR A 428 12.36 8.22 5.63
N ASN A 429 13.42 8.23 6.44
CA ASN A 429 14.78 8.45 5.95
C ASN A 429 15.23 7.35 4.95
N SER A 430 14.87 6.09 5.21
CA SER A 430 15.08 4.99 4.25
C SER A 430 14.34 5.23 2.94
N LEU A 431 13.08 5.68 3.02
CA LEU A 431 12.26 5.98 1.85
C LEU A 431 12.82 7.15 1.01
N ILE A 432 13.38 8.19 1.66
CA ILE A 432 14.07 9.28 0.96
C ILE A 432 15.25 8.74 0.15
N SER A 433 16.09 7.87 0.76
CA SER A 433 17.24 7.25 0.10
C SER A 433 16.81 6.41 -1.10
N ASP A 434 15.76 5.61 -0.94
CA ASP A 434 15.20 4.77 -2.01
C ASP A 434 14.71 5.60 -3.19
N VAL A 435 13.92 6.66 -2.94
CA VAL A 435 13.40 7.53 -4.00
C VAL A 435 14.53 8.27 -4.70
N ASN A 436 15.55 8.72 -3.97
CA ASN A 436 16.73 9.34 -4.58
C ASN A 436 17.48 8.36 -5.50
N SER A 437 17.62 7.09 -5.10
CA SER A 437 18.29 6.07 -5.92
C SER A 437 17.60 5.85 -7.28
N ILE A 438 16.27 5.96 -7.31
CA ILE A 438 15.49 5.90 -8.55
C ILE A 438 15.63 7.21 -9.33
N ALA A 439 15.50 8.36 -8.66
CA ALA A 439 15.57 9.68 -9.27
C ALA A 439 16.89 9.93 -10.03
N ILE A 440 18.02 9.51 -9.47
CA ILE A 440 19.35 9.65 -10.09
C ILE A 440 19.43 8.88 -11.42
N ASN A 441 18.76 7.74 -11.51
CA ASN A 441 18.79 6.88 -12.70
C ASN A 441 17.61 7.15 -13.66
N HIS A 442 16.76 8.13 -13.37
CA HIS A 442 15.55 8.38 -14.13
C HIS A 442 15.85 9.23 -15.38
N THR A 443 15.42 8.75 -16.55
CA THR A 443 15.71 9.40 -17.84
C THR A 443 15.04 10.77 -18.01
N ASN A 444 13.95 11.03 -17.28
CA ASN A 444 13.25 12.31 -17.26
C ASN A 444 12.99 12.78 -15.82
N LEU A 445 13.97 13.45 -15.20
CA LEU A 445 13.85 13.91 -13.81
C LEU A 445 12.70 14.90 -13.60
N ARG A 446 12.37 15.73 -14.62
CA ARG A 446 11.26 16.69 -14.54
C ARG A 446 9.91 16.01 -14.36
N ALA A 447 9.66 14.93 -15.12
CA ALA A 447 8.45 14.13 -14.94
C ALA A 447 8.44 13.44 -13.57
N PHE A 448 9.59 12.87 -13.16
CA PHE A 448 9.75 12.17 -11.87
C PHE A 448 9.49 13.06 -10.65
N CYS A 449 9.58 14.39 -10.79
CA CYS A 449 9.23 15.32 -9.71
C CYS A 449 7.83 15.06 -9.15
N GLN A 450 6.88 14.62 -9.98
CA GLN A 450 5.53 14.27 -9.55
C GLN A 450 5.48 13.06 -8.61
N VAL A 451 6.44 12.13 -8.74
CA VAL A 451 6.62 10.98 -7.84
C VAL A 451 7.24 11.49 -6.55
N SER A 452 8.44 12.10 -6.61
CA SER A 452 9.14 12.59 -5.41
C SER A 452 8.32 13.57 -4.56
N ARG A 453 7.39 14.33 -5.19
CA ARG A 453 6.44 15.21 -4.49
C ARG A 453 5.65 14.50 -3.41
N GLU A 454 5.37 13.20 -3.56
CA GLU A 454 4.59 12.44 -2.58
C GLU A 454 5.31 12.31 -1.22
N LEU A 455 6.66 12.42 -1.19
CA LEU A 455 7.44 12.43 0.05
C LEU A 455 7.18 13.68 0.90
N THR A 456 7.01 14.83 0.26
CA THR A 456 6.72 16.10 0.96
C THR A 456 5.22 16.29 1.14
N ALA A 457 4.40 15.83 0.18
CA ALA A 457 2.94 15.87 0.29
C ALA A 457 2.40 15.05 1.46
N LEU A 458 3.15 14.04 1.93
CA LEU A 458 2.86 13.30 3.15
C LEU A 458 2.64 14.23 4.36
N TRP A 459 3.41 15.31 4.48
CA TRP A 459 3.41 16.18 5.68
C TRP A 459 2.06 16.85 5.93
N LYS A 460 1.23 17.00 4.88
CA LYS A 460 -0.12 17.55 5.00
C LYS A 460 -1.07 16.66 5.80
N ASN A 461 -0.74 15.38 5.94
CA ASN A 461 -1.54 14.38 6.63
C ASN A 461 -1.09 14.13 8.08
N ILE A 462 -0.06 14.85 8.56
CA ILE A 462 0.49 14.69 9.91
C ILE A 462 -0.16 15.70 10.84
N SER A 463 -0.93 15.20 11.80
CA SER A 463 -1.58 16.02 12.83
C SER A 463 -0.66 16.35 14.00
N GLU A 464 0.31 15.49 14.32
CA GLU A 464 1.24 15.70 15.43
C GLU A 464 2.39 16.63 15.03
N SER A 465 2.46 17.81 15.67
CA SER A 465 3.44 18.85 15.33
C SER A 465 4.89 18.40 15.49
N LYS A 466 5.23 17.69 16.58
CA LYS A 466 6.60 17.21 16.84
C LYS A 466 7.08 16.23 15.78
N LEU A 467 6.21 15.31 15.36
CA LEU A 467 6.51 14.38 14.29
C LEU A 467 6.71 15.12 12.97
N GLY A 468 5.83 16.07 12.63
CA GLY A 468 5.97 16.90 11.44
C GLY A 468 7.29 17.68 11.41
N GLU A 469 7.67 18.30 12.53
CA GLU A 469 8.96 18.99 12.68
C GLU A 469 10.15 18.03 12.52
N SER A 470 10.07 16.82 13.06
CA SER A 470 11.10 15.78 12.92
C SER A 470 11.31 15.38 11.46
N LEU A 471 10.23 15.12 10.70
CA LEU A 471 10.35 14.73 9.29
C LEU A 471 10.89 15.87 8.41
N VAL A 472 10.47 17.10 8.68
CA VAL A 472 11.00 18.29 8.00
C VAL A 472 12.48 18.49 8.31
N SER A 473 12.90 18.24 9.55
CA SER A 473 14.31 18.30 9.94
C SER A 473 15.14 17.25 9.19
N LEU A 474 14.66 16.00 9.15
CA LEU A 474 15.32 14.91 8.43
C LEU A 474 15.44 15.20 6.93
N TRP A 475 14.39 15.73 6.31
CA TRP A 475 14.42 16.13 4.90
C TRP A 475 15.51 17.17 4.63
N ASN A 476 15.56 18.23 5.45
CA ASN A 476 16.57 19.29 5.30
C ASN A 476 17.99 18.76 5.55
N GLU A 477 18.18 17.90 6.55
CA GLU A 477 19.46 17.27 6.85
C GLU A 477 19.93 16.37 5.70
N TYR A 478 19.03 15.57 5.15
CA TYR A 478 19.33 14.71 4.01
C TYR A 478 19.77 15.53 2.78
N LEU A 479 19.02 16.58 2.42
CA LEU A 479 19.37 17.44 1.28
C LEU A 479 20.69 18.19 1.51
N GLY A 480 20.93 18.68 2.72
CA GLY A 480 22.17 19.37 3.08
C GLY A 480 23.40 18.46 3.02
N THR A 481 23.26 17.19 3.41
CA THR A 481 24.34 16.19 3.37
C THR A 481 24.55 15.62 1.97
N ASN A 482 23.50 15.59 1.14
CA ASN A 482 23.52 15.03 -0.21
C ASN A 482 23.17 16.09 -1.27
N PRO A 483 24.01 17.12 -1.49
CA PRO A 483 23.67 18.23 -2.38
C PRO A 483 23.55 17.81 -3.86
N ASN A 484 24.19 16.71 -4.26
CA ASN A 484 24.08 16.13 -5.60
C ASN A 484 22.83 15.24 -5.78
N SER A 485 22.01 15.08 -4.75
CA SER A 485 20.73 14.36 -4.82
C SER A 485 19.80 15.01 -5.83
N SER A 486 19.17 14.21 -6.68
CA SER A 486 18.14 14.67 -7.61
C SER A 486 16.93 15.28 -6.88
N LEU A 487 16.72 14.90 -5.61
CA LEU A 487 15.65 15.44 -4.78
C LEU A 487 15.82 16.93 -4.45
N VAL A 488 17.04 17.48 -4.51
CA VAL A 488 17.26 18.93 -4.35
C VAL A 488 16.51 19.69 -5.45
N LEU A 489 16.71 19.29 -6.71
CA LEU A 489 16.05 19.92 -7.86
C LEU A 489 14.54 19.66 -7.86
N SER A 490 14.11 18.44 -7.53
CA SER A 490 12.67 18.12 -7.44
C SER A 490 11.96 18.90 -6.34
N SER A 491 12.63 19.17 -5.21
CA SER A 491 12.09 19.99 -4.11
C SER A 491 11.86 21.42 -4.55
N LEU A 492 12.81 22.02 -5.28
CA LEU A 492 12.65 23.37 -5.83
C LEU A 492 11.38 23.51 -6.70
N ASN A 493 11.00 22.43 -7.38
CA ASN A 493 9.86 22.41 -8.30
C ASN A 493 8.51 22.12 -7.62
N THR A 494 8.48 21.29 -6.58
CA THR A 494 7.20 20.69 -6.11
C THR A 494 6.83 21.01 -4.67
N LEU A 495 7.77 21.53 -3.86
CA LEU A 495 7.60 21.68 -2.42
C LEU A 495 6.40 22.54 -2.02
N ILE A 496 6.25 23.72 -2.62
CA ILE A 496 5.18 24.67 -2.25
C ILE A 496 3.80 24.11 -2.62
N GLU A 497 3.68 23.47 -3.78
CA GLU A 497 2.42 22.87 -4.23
C GLU A 497 2.08 21.58 -3.47
N SER A 498 3.04 20.97 -2.78
CA SER A 498 2.84 19.70 -2.07
C SER A 498 2.08 19.85 -0.73
N LEU A 499 2.11 21.04 -0.13
CA LEU A 499 1.59 21.29 1.22
C LEU A 499 0.29 22.08 1.21
N ASN A 500 -0.41 22.05 2.34
CA ASN A 500 -1.62 22.86 2.55
C ASN A 500 -1.30 24.36 2.74
N SER A 501 -2.29 25.22 2.56
CA SER A 501 -2.13 26.67 2.66
C SER A 501 -1.68 27.15 4.05
N ASP A 502 -2.09 26.46 5.12
CA ASP A 502 -1.65 26.71 6.50
C ASP A 502 -0.20 26.29 6.76
N GLN A 503 0.36 25.41 5.93
CA GLN A 503 1.74 24.92 6.00
C GLN A 503 2.71 25.72 5.10
N LEU A 504 2.24 26.80 4.44
CA LEU A 504 3.05 27.61 3.53
C LEU A 504 4.34 28.12 4.17
N THR A 505 4.28 28.53 5.44
CA THR A 505 5.47 29.03 6.14
C THR A 505 6.55 27.96 6.33
N THR A 506 6.15 26.70 6.51
CA THR A 506 7.07 25.55 6.54
C THR A 506 7.67 25.30 5.17
N ALA A 507 6.86 25.34 4.09
CA ALA A 507 7.35 25.19 2.73
C ALA A 507 8.44 26.24 2.39
N LEU A 508 8.22 27.51 2.74
CA LEU A 508 9.18 28.59 2.47
C LEU A 508 10.49 28.43 3.25
N LYS A 509 10.43 27.96 4.51
CA LYS A 509 11.63 27.65 5.30
C LYS A 509 12.42 26.50 4.71
N VAL A 510 11.74 25.46 4.24
CA VAL A 510 12.38 24.31 3.57
C VAL A 510 12.94 24.74 2.21
N MET A 511 12.27 25.64 1.49
CA MET A 511 12.76 26.20 0.23
C MET A 511 14.09 26.94 0.43
N GLU A 512 14.22 27.76 1.48
CA GLU A 512 15.48 28.44 1.83
C GLU A 512 16.64 27.45 2.03
N LYS A 513 16.37 26.37 2.78
CA LYS A 513 17.34 25.31 3.04
C LYS A 513 17.68 24.52 1.77
N THR A 514 16.69 24.28 0.92
CA THR A 514 16.86 23.61 -0.39
C THR A 514 17.74 24.43 -1.32
N ILE A 515 17.51 25.74 -1.43
CA ILE A 515 18.37 26.65 -2.22
C ILE A 515 19.79 26.65 -1.66
N THR A 516 19.95 26.70 -0.33
CA THR A 516 21.26 26.59 0.32
C THR A 516 21.96 25.28 -0.07
N ALA A 517 21.27 24.14 0.02
CA ALA A 517 21.79 22.84 -0.35
C ALA A 517 22.18 22.74 -1.83
N TYR A 518 21.38 23.32 -2.74
CA TYR A 518 21.70 23.39 -4.17
C TYR A 518 23.06 24.06 -4.43
N PHE A 519 23.36 25.17 -3.75
CA PHE A 519 24.63 25.88 -3.92
C PHE A 519 25.83 25.22 -3.23
N LEU A 520 25.65 24.10 -2.53
CA LEU A 520 26.77 23.24 -2.12
C LEU A 520 27.30 22.38 -3.29
N ARG A 521 26.53 22.26 -4.39
CA ARG A 521 26.95 21.54 -5.61
C ARG A 521 28.05 22.28 -6.35
N THR A 522 28.95 21.54 -7.00
CA THR A 522 30.09 22.10 -7.74
C THR A 522 29.68 22.82 -9.03
N ASP A 523 28.57 22.40 -9.63
CA ASP A 523 28.02 22.88 -10.89
C ASP A 523 26.84 23.87 -10.71
N SER A 524 26.59 24.35 -9.48
CA SER A 524 25.45 25.21 -9.18
C SER A 524 25.49 26.55 -9.92
N SER A 525 24.35 27.00 -10.45
CA SER A 525 24.19 28.33 -11.04
C SER A 525 22.79 28.91 -10.75
N TRP A 526 22.70 30.23 -10.67
CA TRP A 526 21.40 30.90 -10.54
C TRP A 526 20.49 30.63 -11.74
N THR A 527 21.05 30.57 -12.95
CA THR A 527 20.30 30.30 -14.18
C THR A 527 19.59 28.95 -14.15
N GLU A 528 20.30 27.88 -13.80
CA GLU A 528 19.68 26.54 -13.70
C GLU A 528 18.64 26.52 -12.56
N LEU A 529 18.96 27.07 -11.39
CA LEU A 529 18.04 27.13 -10.26
C LEU A 529 16.70 27.80 -10.63
N MET A 530 16.73 28.91 -11.36
CA MET A 530 15.53 29.61 -11.82
C MET A 530 14.71 28.80 -12.82
N GLN A 531 15.31 27.87 -13.57
CA GLN A 531 14.57 26.95 -14.43
C GLN A 531 13.83 25.87 -13.62
N TRP A 532 14.29 25.54 -12.42
CA TRP A 532 13.71 24.48 -11.58
C TRP A 532 12.61 24.96 -10.65
N ILE A 533 12.78 26.16 -10.11
CA ILE A 533 11.85 26.72 -9.12
C ILE A 533 10.46 26.95 -9.72
N GLN A 534 9.44 26.66 -8.92
CA GLN A 534 8.04 26.92 -9.24
C GLN A 534 7.33 27.51 -8.03
N PHE A 535 6.60 28.60 -8.26
CA PHE A 535 5.66 29.18 -7.30
C PHE A 535 4.23 29.07 -7.85
N PRO A 536 3.32 28.35 -7.17
CA PRO A 536 1.93 28.20 -7.61
C PRO A 536 1.20 29.55 -7.67
N ASN A 537 0.51 29.83 -8.79
CA ASN A 537 -0.17 31.12 -9.03
C ASN A 537 -1.17 31.52 -7.93
N ASN A 538 -1.88 30.55 -7.36
CA ASN A 538 -2.84 30.77 -6.28
C ASN A 538 -2.18 31.21 -4.95
N SER A 539 -0.87 31.00 -4.80
CA SER A 539 -0.12 31.25 -3.56
C SER A 539 0.78 32.48 -3.64
N VAL A 540 0.98 33.06 -4.82
CA VAL A 540 1.92 34.18 -5.07
C VAL A 540 1.71 35.34 -4.11
N LYS A 541 0.45 35.76 -3.88
CA LYS A 541 0.13 36.87 -2.97
C LYS A 541 0.52 36.55 -1.52
N SER A 542 0.19 35.35 -1.05
CA SER A 542 0.52 34.90 0.32
C SER A 542 2.02 34.74 0.51
N ILE A 543 2.73 34.26 -0.51
CA ILE A 543 4.19 34.14 -0.54
C ILE A 543 4.84 35.52 -0.48
N LYS A 544 4.41 36.46 -1.34
CA LYS A 544 4.87 37.86 -1.34
C LYS A 544 4.71 38.46 0.06
N ASN A 545 3.50 38.36 0.61
CA ASN A 545 3.19 38.91 1.93
C ASN A 545 4.10 38.33 3.02
N TYR A 546 4.33 37.02 3.04
CA TYR A 546 5.20 36.41 4.05
C TYR A 546 6.67 36.83 3.87
N LEU A 547 7.21 36.73 2.66
CA LEU A 547 8.63 36.98 2.39
C LEU A 547 9.01 38.45 2.57
N LEU A 548 8.11 39.39 2.27
CA LEU A 548 8.33 40.83 2.44
C LEU A 548 7.86 41.38 3.79
N THR A 549 7.31 40.55 4.68
CA THR A 549 7.01 40.98 6.06
C THR A 549 8.29 41.07 6.88
N VAL A 550 8.59 42.25 7.42
CA VAL A 550 9.73 42.46 8.30
C VAL A 550 9.57 41.61 9.57
N PRO A 551 10.52 40.70 9.87
CA PRO A 551 10.50 39.93 11.10
C PRO A 551 10.52 40.83 12.34
N ASN A 552 9.62 40.57 13.29
CA ASN A 552 9.62 41.22 14.59
C ASN A 552 9.36 40.20 15.71
N SER A 553 9.39 40.65 16.97
CA SER A 553 9.22 39.74 18.11
C SER A 553 7.79 39.17 18.24
N GLU A 554 6.81 39.77 17.56
CA GLU A 554 5.38 39.49 17.71
C GLU A 554 4.85 38.59 16.60
N ASN A 555 5.33 38.77 15.36
CA ASN A 555 4.80 38.10 14.17
C ASN A 555 5.39 36.71 13.90
N LYS A 556 6.42 36.28 14.66
CA LYS A 556 7.12 34.98 14.52
C LYS A 556 7.66 34.68 13.10
N VAL A 557 7.73 35.70 12.22
CA VAL A 557 8.27 35.56 10.87
C VAL A 557 9.77 35.33 10.94
N GLN A 558 10.28 34.46 10.08
CA GLN A 558 11.71 34.22 9.94
C GLN A 558 12.17 34.70 8.57
N ALA A 559 13.27 35.45 8.52
CA ALA A 559 13.84 35.90 7.25
C ALA A 559 14.25 34.68 6.40
N GLN A 560 13.84 34.69 5.12
CA GLN A 560 14.25 33.70 4.11
C GLN A 560 14.90 34.43 2.93
N PRO A 561 16.15 34.91 3.08
CA PRO A 561 16.73 35.82 2.09
C PRO A 561 16.94 35.23 0.71
N LEU A 562 17.37 33.96 0.60
CA LEU A 562 17.55 33.33 -0.71
C LEU A 562 16.21 33.09 -1.40
N THR A 563 15.21 32.66 -0.64
CA THR A 563 13.84 32.43 -1.14
C THR A 563 13.20 33.74 -1.61
N LEU A 564 13.36 34.83 -0.85
CA LEU A 564 12.90 36.16 -1.26
C LEU A 564 13.62 36.63 -2.53
N ARG A 565 14.95 36.44 -2.63
CA ARG A 565 15.70 36.79 -3.84
C ARG A 565 15.13 36.09 -5.06
N VAL A 566 15.01 34.77 -4.98
CA VAL A 566 14.46 33.95 -6.08
C VAL A 566 13.06 34.41 -6.44
N PHE A 567 12.19 34.64 -5.44
CA PHE A 567 10.82 35.08 -5.68
C PHE A 567 10.76 36.42 -6.44
N MET A 568 11.67 37.33 -6.14
CA MET A 568 11.80 38.61 -6.87
C MET A 568 12.27 38.44 -8.32
N ASP A 569 13.09 37.43 -8.58
CA ASP A 569 13.60 37.13 -9.91
C ASP A 569 12.60 36.27 -10.72
N TYR A 570 11.59 35.72 -10.06
CA TYR A 570 10.57 34.87 -10.65
C TYR A 570 9.52 35.68 -11.43
N GLY A 571 9.28 35.30 -12.70
CA GLY A 571 8.15 35.82 -13.47
C GLY A 571 8.30 37.20 -14.11
N ASN A 572 9.52 37.78 -14.19
CA ASN A 572 9.78 39.09 -14.79
C ASN A 572 8.89 40.23 -14.26
N SER A 573 8.35 40.12 -13.04
CA SER A 573 7.46 41.13 -12.50
C SER A 573 8.25 42.40 -12.17
N ARG A 574 8.25 43.35 -13.10
CA ARG A 574 8.58 44.76 -12.87
C ARG A 574 7.51 45.44 -12.01
N ASP A 575 7.12 44.82 -10.90
CA ASP A 575 6.25 45.44 -9.91
C ASP A 575 7.10 46.48 -9.17
N GLU A 576 6.96 47.77 -9.54
CA GLU A 576 7.66 48.86 -8.86
C GLU A 576 7.38 48.84 -7.35
N ASN A 577 6.22 48.33 -6.90
CA ASN A 577 5.91 48.22 -5.48
C ASN A 577 6.81 47.19 -4.77
N MET A 578 7.17 46.08 -5.42
CA MET A 578 8.09 45.08 -4.83
C MET A 578 9.47 45.68 -4.54
N PHE A 579 9.93 46.59 -5.38
CA PHE A 579 11.20 47.29 -5.17
C PHE A 579 11.18 48.15 -3.90
N PHE A 580 10.15 48.97 -3.70
CA PHE A 580 10.00 49.79 -2.48
C PHE A 580 9.76 48.93 -1.24
N GLU A 581 8.97 47.85 -1.36
CA GLU A 581 8.76 46.88 -0.27
C GLU A 581 10.07 46.21 0.15
N LEU A 582 10.94 45.82 -0.80
CA LEU A 582 12.27 45.27 -0.51
C LEU A 582 13.17 46.30 0.19
N HIS A 583 13.17 47.54 -0.29
CA HIS A 583 13.94 48.61 0.35
C HIS A 583 13.52 48.79 1.81
N ASN A 584 12.21 48.91 2.04
CA ASN A 584 11.64 48.99 3.38
C ASN A 584 11.97 47.76 4.23
N TYR A 585 11.98 46.56 3.64
CA TYR A 585 12.37 45.33 4.32
C TYR A 585 13.82 45.38 4.82
N ILE A 586 14.76 45.74 3.94
CA ILE A 586 16.19 45.77 4.25
C ILE A 586 16.52 46.82 5.30
N ILE A 587 15.97 48.04 5.22
CA ILE A 587 16.31 49.09 6.19
C ILE A 587 15.70 48.88 7.59
N ASN A 588 14.77 47.93 7.73
CA ASN A 588 14.08 47.65 9.00
C ASN A 588 14.40 46.28 9.61
N ILE A 589 15.06 45.37 8.88
CA ILE A 589 15.43 44.05 9.41
C ILE A 589 16.48 44.18 10.54
N LYS A 590 16.29 43.40 11.61
CA LYS A 590 17.20 43.37 12.77
C LYS A 590 18.13 42.16 12.73
N PRO A 591 19.37 42.26 13.26
CA PRO A 591 20.37 41.19 13.25
C PRO A 591 19.87 39.84 13.81
N LYS A 592 19.06 39.90 14.87
CA LYS A 592 18.51 38.72 15.56
C LYS A 592 17.62 37.83 14.69
N HIS A 593 17.10 38.35 13.59
CA HIS A 593 16.21 37.63 12.68
C HIS A 593 16.93 37.03 11.46
N ILE A 594 18.24 37.23 11.36
CA ILE A 594 19.06 36.77 10.23
C ILE A 594 19.91 35.58 10.68
N SER A 595 19.54 34.41 10.17
CA SER A 595 20.24 33.14 10.38
C SER A 595 21.41 32.94 9.42
N ASN A 596 21.30 33.45 8.19
CA ASN A 596 22.33 33.38 7.16
C ASN A 596 22.67 34.81 6.67
N GLU A 597 23.87 35.28 7.03
CA GLU A 597 24.32 36.65 6.75
C GLU A 597 24.79 36.84 5.30
N SER A 598 25.38 35.84 4.66
CA SER A 598 25.72 35.90 3.24
C SER A 598 24.48 35.87 2.35
N ALA A 599 23.42 35.18 2.76
CA ALA A 599 22.14 35.23 2.08
C ALA A 599 21.48 36.63 2.12
N LEU A 600 21.61 37.36 3.24
CA LEU A 600 21.18 38.77 3.33
C LEU A 600 21.93 39.65 2.32
N ILE A 601 23.22 39.40 2.12
CA ILE A 601 24.03 40.15 1.15
C ILE A 601 23.49 39.94 -0.26
N CYS A 602 23.02 38.74 -0.63
CA CYS A 602 22.37 38.52 -1.92
C CYS A 602 21.13 39.41 -2.12
N LEU A 603 20.31 39.60 -1.09
CA LEU A 603 19.19 40.54 -1.16
C LEU A 603 19.64 41.99 -1.28
N LEU A 604 20.66 42.39 -0.50
CA LEU A 604 21.21 43.73 -0.54
C LEU A 604 21.83 44.04 -1.92
N ALA A 605 22.56 43.09 -2.49
CA ALA A 605 23.11 43.16 -3.84
C ALA A 605 22.01 43.37 -4.89
N ARG A 606 20.90 42.62 -4.78
CA ARG A 606 19.73 42.78 -5.65
C ARG A 606 19.07 44.16 -5.50
N LEU A 607 18.86 44.62 -4.27
CA LEU A 607 18.32 45.95 -3.99
C LEU A 607 19.22 47.03 -4.61
N VAL A 608 20.54 46.94 -4.43
CA VAL A 608 21.52 47.90 -4.96
C VAL A 608 21.55 47.89 -6.48
N GLN A 609 21.43 46.72 -7.11
CA GLN A 609 21.30 46.59 -8.56
C GLN A 609 20.07 47.35 -9.08
N TRP A 610 18.92 47.17 -8.43
CA TRP A 610 17.68 47.88 -8.77
C TRP A 610 17.77 49.39 -8.51
N ILE A 611 18.34 49.80 -7.38
CA ILE A 611 18.60 51.21 -7.05
C ILE A 611 19.47 51.85 -8.14
N SER A 612 20.56 51.19 -8.53
CA SER A 612 21.50 51.67 -9.55
C SER A 612 20.81 51.82 -10.91
N ALA A 613 20.00 50.84 -11.32
CA ALA A 613 19.24 50.89 -12.56
C ALA A 613 18.21 52.03 -12.56
N ARG A 614 17.51 52.26 -11.43
CA ARG A 614 16.53 53.34 -11.30
C ARG A 614 17.18 54.72 -11.39
N TYR A 615 18.30 54.94 -10.71
CA TYR A 615 18.96 56.25 -10.68
C TYR A 615 19.40 56.75 -12.05
N ILE A 616 19.74 55.86 -12.98
CA ILE A 616 20.11 56.24 -14.36
C ILE A 616 19.01 57.10 -15.00
N HIS A 617 17.75 56.76 -14.75
CA HIS A 617 16.58 57.40 -15.36
C HIS A 617 16.05 58.62 -14.60
N LEU A 618 16.57 58.93 -13.41
CA LEU A 618 16.15 60.07 -12.60
C LEU A 618 16.86 61.37 -12.99
N THR A 619 16.20 62.50 -12.73
CA THR A 619 16.77 63.85 -12.90
C THR A 619 17.84 64.16 -11.84
N THR A 620 18.64 65.20 -12.06
CA THR A 620 19.75 65.60 -11.15
C THR A 620 19.26 65.91 -9.73
N ASN A 621 18.08 66.49 -9.60
CA ASN A 621 17.36 66.65 -8.33
C ASN A 621 16.30 65.55 -8.25
N ILE A 622 16.26 64.85 -7.12
CA ILE A 622 15.34 63.74 -6.86
C ILE A 622 14.36 64.13 -5.74
N SER A 623 13.13 63.64 -5.84
CA SER A 623 12.13 63.80 -4.79
C SER A 623 12.54 63.02 -3.53
N GLN A 624 12.04 63.40 -2.35
CA GLN A 624 12.31 62.65 -1.11
C GLN A 624 11.83 61.20 -1.19
N SER A 625 10.74 60.93 -1.92
CA SER A 625 10.22 59.57 -2.14
C SER A 625 11.12 58.72 -3.04
N ASP A 626 11.93 59.34 -3.90
CA ASP A 626 12.90 58.65 -4.77
C ASP A 626 14.32 58.58 -4.17
N ASP A 627 14.58 59.26 -3.05
CA ASP A 627 15.86 59.19 -2.33
C ASP A 627 15.95 57.93 -1.45
N LEU A 628 16.26 56.80 -2.09
CA LEU A 628 16.42 55.50 -1.44
C LEU A 628 17.84 55.24 -0.96
N LEU A 629 18.82 55.99 -1.45
CA LEU A 629 20.23 55.83 -1.08
C LEU A 629 20.51 56.37 0.32
N THR A 630 19.95 57.52 0.68
CA THR A 630 20.17 58.14 1.99
C THR A 630 19.69 57.26 3.17
N PRO A 631 18.45 56.71 3.16
CA PRO A 631 18.00 55.77 4.19
C PRO A 631 18.86 54.50 4.26
N LEU A 632 19.32 53.99 3.11
CA LEU A 632 20.17 52.80 3.06
C LEU A 632 21.55 53.05 3.70
N ILE A 633 22.19 54.19 3.41
CA ILE A 633 23.46 54.59 4.03
C ILE A 633 23.30 54.72 5.55
N ARG A 634 22.22 55.36 6.03
CA ARG A 634 21.94 55.48 7.47
C ARG A 634 21.76 54.11 8.12
N TRP A 635 21.05 53.20 7.46
CA TRP A 635 20.87 51.83 7.94
C TRP A 635 22.20 51.05 7.96
N LEU A 636 23.05 51.16 6.94
CA LEU A 636 24.37 50.53 6.92
C LEU A 636 25.26 51.03 8.06
N ASN A 637 25.31 52.35 8.28
CA ASN A 637 26.08 52.94 9.38
C ASN A 637 25.63 52.40 10.74
N LYS A 638 24.31 52.32 10.95
CA LYS A 638 23.73 51.76 12.16
C LYS A 638 24.04 50.26 12.30
N SER A 639 23.91 49.50 11.22
CA SER A 639 24.10 48.04 11.20
C SER A 639 25.57 47.62 11.30
N ALA A 640 26.51 48.51 10.94
CA ALA A 640 27.95 48.31 11.09
C ALA A 640 28.45 48.51 12.53
N LYS A 641 27.69 49.21 13.38
CA LYS A 641 28.07 49.49 14.77
C LYS A 641 27.74 48.33 15.71
N ASP A 642 28.55 48.18 16.76
CA ASP A 642 28.24 47.29 17.89
C ASP A 642 27.52 48.11 18.96
N GLU A 643 26.20 47.94 19.10
CA GLU A 643 25.44 48.54 20.20
C GLU A 643 25.38 47.62 21.43
N SER A 644 26.12 46.50 21.43
CA SER A 644 26.11 45.57 22.55
C SER A 644 26.97 46.08 23.72
N SER A 645 26.33 46.36 24.86
CA SER A 645 27.06 46.57 26.11
C SER A 645 27.60 45.23 26.63
N PHE A 646 28.79 45.24 27.23
CA PHE A 646 29.40 44.03 27.83
C PHE A 646 28.43 43.33 28.80
N LEU A 647 27.64 44.10 29.57
CA LEU A 647 26.65 43.59 30.51
C LEU A 647 25.42 42.94 29.83
N THR A 648 24.98 43.43 28.66
CA THR A 648 23.83 42.85 27.95
C THR A 648 24.14 41.54 27.22
N ASN A 649 25.40 41.33 26.80
CA ASN A 649 25.87 40.06 26.24
C ASN A 649 26.08 38.96 27.30
N LEU A 650 26.34 39.35 28.56
CA LEU A 650 26.55 38.41 29.68
C LEU A 650 25.22 37.89 30.27
N ILE A 651 24.16 38.70 30.20
CA ILE A 651 22.84 38.39 30.79
C ILE A 651 21.84 37.82 29.77
N SER A 652 22.01 38.14 28.47
CA SER A 652 21.10 37.65 27.42
C SER A 652 21.86 36.93 26.30
N SER A 653 21.48 35.69 26.01
CA SER A 653 21.94 34.90 24.87
C SER A 653 21.37 35.37 23.51
N LYS A 654 20.79 36.58 23.45
CA LYS A 654 20.10 37.09 22.26
C LYS A 654 21.09 37.82 21.36
N LYS A 655 21.18 37.43 20.09
CA LYS A 655 21.99 38.09 19.05
C LYS A 655 21.58 39.57 18.92
N VAL A 656 22.37 40.52 19.44
CA VAL A 656 22.06 41.96 19.41
C VAL A 656 22.69 42.67 18.21
N SER A 657 23.82 42.18 17.70
CA SER A 657 24.56 42.74 16.57
C SER A 657 24.88 41.69 15.49
N HIS A 658 25.25 42.16 14.29
CA HIS A 658 25.73 41.30 13.20
C HIS A 658 27.14 40.79 13.49
N SER A 659 27.55 39.71 12.81
CA SER A 659 28.91 39.20 12.95
C SER A 659 29.97 40.27 12.60
N PRO A 660 31.19 40.19 13.17
CA PRO A 660 32.28 41.09 12.82
C PRO A 660 32.56 41.15 11.31
N LYS A 661 32.45 40.01 10.61
CA LYS A 661 32.58 39.91 9.15
C LYS A 661 31.58 40.81 8.42
N LEU A 662 30.29 40.67 8.75
CA LEU A 662 29.22 41.42 8.08
C LEU A 662 29.28 42.91 8.43
N ARG A 663 29.63 43.27 9.68
CA ARG A 663 29.79 44.67 10.08
C ARG A 663 30.88 45.39 9.29
N VAL A 664 32.02 44.73 9.08
CA VAL A 664 33.10 45.28 8.25
C VAL A 664 32.64 45.44 6.80
N ILE A 665 31.89 44.48 6.23
CA ILE A 665 31.31 44.61 4.89
C ILE A 665 30.36 45.81 4.82
N PHE A 666 29.48 45.98 5.79
CA PHE A 666 28.58 47.14 5.84
C PHE A 666 29.33 48.46 5.95
N GLN A 667 30.40 48.53 6.74
CA GLN A 667 31.23 49.72 6.86
C GLN A 667 31.96 50.05 5.54
N ILE A 668 32.56 49.05 4.88
CA ILE A 668 33.19 49.20 3.57
C ILE A 668 32.17 49.69 2.54
N PHE A 669 30.97 49.08 2.53
CA PHE A 669 29.92 49.39 1.58
C PHE A 669 29.31 50.78 1.81
N GLU A 670 29.10 51.16 3.08
CA GLU A 670 28.67 52.51 3.48
C GLU A 670 29.65 53.57 2.97
N LEU A 671 30.97 53.38 3.19
CA LEU A 671 32.01 54.30 2.71
C LEU A 671 31.95 54.48 1.19
N TYR A 672 31.71 53.39 0.46
CA TYR A 672 31.60 53.47 -1.00
C TYR A 672 30.33 54.22 -1.45
N LEU A 673 29.18 53.90 -0.87
CA LEU A 673 27.93 54.59 -1.19
C LEU A 673 27.96 56.08 -0.81
N MET A 674 28.60 56.43 0.31
CA MET A 674 28.85 57.82 0.69
C MET A 674 29.76 58.53 -0.31
N GLN A 675 30.78 57.84 -0.83
CA GLN A 675 31.61 58.39 -1.90
C GLN A 675 30.77 58.70 -3.14
N GLN A 676 29.79 57.86 -3.51
CA GLN A 676 28.95 58.10 -4.70
C GLN A 676 27.81 59.09 -4.49
N SER A 677 27.42 59.36 -3.24
CA SER A 677 26.40 60.37 -2.91
C SER A 677 26.93 61.80 -3.13
N LEU A 678 26.06 62.66 -3.70
CA LEU A 678 26.32 64.10 -3.90
C LEU A 678 25.58 64.98 -2.87
N GLY A 679 24.96 64.36 -1.86
CA GLY A 679 24.15 65.02 -0.83
C GLY A 679 22.65 64.75 -0.98
N ASP A 680 21.89 65.08 0.06
CA ASP A 680 20.45 64.82 0.15
C ASP A 680 19.68 65.44 -1.04
N GLY A 681 18.75 64.68 -1.63
CA GLY A 681 17.94 65.15 -2.75
C GLY A 681 18.68 65.30 -4.08
N LYS A 682 19.95 64.87 -4.18
CA LYS A 682 20.72 64.86 -5.43
C LYS A 682 20.93 63.44 -5.95
N LYS A 683 20.88 63.29 -7.27
CA LYS A 683 21.22 62.05 -7.97
C LYS A 683 22.68 61.65 -7.65
N PRO A 684 22.95 60.39 -7.25
CA PRO A 684 24.31 59.91 -7.02
C PRO A 684 25.11 59.86 -8.33
N ARG A 685 26.43 59.72 -8.25
CA ARG A 685 27.27 59.56 -9.45
C ARG A 685 26.84 58.33 -10.24
N CYS A 686 26.39 58.55 -11.47
CA CYS A 686 25.99 57.49 -12.40
C CYS A 686 26.90 57.39 -13.64
N GLU A 687 27.78 58.36 -13.84
CA GLU A 687 28.64 58.43 -15.03
C GLU A 687 30.02 57.85 -14.74
N VAL A 688 30.54 57.09 -15.72
CA VAL A 688 31.93 56.61 -15.71
C VAL A 688 32.86 57.82 -15.79
N ASN A 689 33.97 57.79 -15.06
CA ASN A 689 34.95 58.88 -14.98
C ASN A 689 34.46 60.19 -14.34
N SER A 690 33.34 60.14 -13.60
CA SER A 690 32.84 61.31 -12.87
C SER A 690 33.81 61.73 -11.75
N PRO A 691 34.08 63.05 -11.58
CA PRO A 691 35.03 63.53 -10.58
C PRO A 691 34.61 63.22 -9.14
N VAL A 692 35.57 62.77 -8.33
CA VAL A 692 35.35 62.41 -6.92
C VAL A 692 35.85 63.49 -5.99
N LEU A 693 34.91 64.30 -5.49
CA LEU A 693 35.20 65.43 -4.59
C LEU A 693 35.18 65.04 -3.09
N ASN A 694 34.62 63.89 -2.74
CA ASN A 694 34.44 63.39 -1.38
C ASN A 694 35.05 61.99 -1.20
N SER A 695 36.28 61.79 -1.66
CA SER A 695 36.96 60.49 -1.62
C SER A 695 37.02 59.92 -0.20
N ARG A 696 36.73 58.62 -0.07
CA ARG A 696 36.70 57.88 1.21
C ARG A 696 37.86 56.90 1.37
N ILE A 697 38.84 56.92 0.45
CA ILE A 697 39.99 56.00 0.47
C ILE A 697 40.84 56.12 1.74
N GLY A 698 41.01 57.34 2.29
CA GLY A 698 41.75 57.55 3.54
C GLY A 698 41.09 56.78 4.69
N THR A 699 39.79 57.01 4.87
CA THR A 699 38.99 56.31 5.90
C THR A 699 38.98 54.80 5.69
N LEU A 700 38.90 54.31 4.44
CA LEU A 700 39.00 52.87 4.16
C LEU A 700 40.34 52.29 4.64
N LYS A 701 41.46 52.98 4.36
CA LYS A 701 42.80 52.56 4.81
C LYS A 701 42.92 52.56 6.33
N ASP A 702 42.37 53.58 6.99
CA ASP A 702 42.38 53.65 8.46
C ASP A 702 41.61 52.49 9.07
N VAL A 703 40.44 52.14 8.52
CA VAL A 703 39.64 50.99 8.96
C VAL A 703 40.35 49.67 8.68
N ALA A 704 41.05 49.53 7.55
CA ALA A 704 41.82 48.34 7.21
C ALA A 704 43.02 48.10 8.15
N GLN A 705 43.62 49.18 8.68
CA GLN A 705 44.77 49.12 9.59
C GLN A 705 44.38 48.81 11.05
N GLN A 706 43.10 48.86 11.40
CA GLN A 706 42.63 48.47 12.74
C GLN A 706 42.93 47.00 13.00
N LYS A 707 43.58 46.71 14.15
CA LYS A 707 43.93 45.33 14.56
C LYS A 707 42.72 44.38 14.53
N SER A 708 41.53 44.87 14.89
CA SER A 708 40.30 44.09 14.88
C SER A 708 39.90 43.61 13.47
N ASN A 709 40.36 44.26 12.40
CA ASN A 709 39.90 44.01 11.03
C ASN A 709 40.92 43.25 10.17
N GLN A 710 42.08 42.87 10.73
CA GLN A 710 43.15 42.19 9.98
C GLN A 710 42.69 40.88 9.31
N PHE A 711 41.75 40.16 9.94
CA PHE A 711 41.17 38.93 9.39
C PHE A 711 40.37 39.15 8.09
N MET A 712 40.05 40.41 7.73
CA MET A 712 39.33 40.81 6.52
C MET A 712 40.24 41.39 5.44
N SER A 713 41.57 41.21 5.52
CA SER A 713 42.53 41.80 4.57
C SER A 713 42.17 41.55 3.10
N ASN A 714 41.73 40.34 2.74
CA ASN A 714 41.30 40.01 1.38
C ASN A 714 40.10 40.85 0.91
N ALA A 715 39.12 41.10 1.80
CA ALA A 715 37.97 41.93 1.49
C ALA A 715 38.38 43.41 1.30
N PHE A 716 39.29 43.93 2.13
CA PHE A 716 39.84 45.28 1.94
C PHE A 716 40.66 45.41 0.66
N ASN A 717 41.45 44.40 0.31
CA ASN A 717 42.21 44.40 -0.95
C ASN A 717 41.28 44.45 -2.17
N LYS A 718 40.19 43.65 -2.15
CA LYS A 718 39.14 43.71 -3.18
C LYS A 718 38.43 45.07 -3.20
N ALA A 719 38.09 45.60 -2.04
CA ALA A 719 37.42 46.90 -1.91
C ALA A 719 38.28 48.05 -2.45
N THR A 720 39.58 48.06 -2.18
CA THR A 720 40.51 49.17 -2.49
C THR A 720 40.43 49.59 -3.95
N VAL A 721 40.31 48.63 -4.87
CA VAL A 721 40.19 48.87 -6.32
C VAL A 721 39.04 49.86 -6.61
N TYR A 722 37.89 49.69 -5.95
CA TYR A 722 36.69 50.53 -6.10
C TYR A 722 36.84 51.94 -5.53
N PHE A 723 37.85 52.20 -4.70
CA PHE A 723 38.12 53.54 -4.17
C PHE A 723 39.25 54.25 -4.91
N THR A 724 40.04 53.55 -5.73
CA THR A 724 41.19 54.11 -6.46
C THR A 724 40.99 54.24 -7.97
N GLN A 725 40.19 53.36 -8.59
CA GLN A 725 39.97 53.38 -10.04
C GLN A 725 38.77 54.27 -10.41
N VAL A 726 39.04 55.38 -11.12
CA VAL A 726 38.02 56.39 -11.45
C VAL A 726 36.91 55.84 -12.36
N GLU A 727 37.23 54.85 -13.21
CA GLU A 727 36.28 54.20 -14.12
C GLU A 727 35.12 53.50 -13.38
N ILE A 728 35.34 53.10 -12.12
CA ILE A 728 34.36 52.41 -11.28
C ILE A 728 33.84 53.28 -10.12
N HIS A 729 34.02 54.61 -10.21
CA HIS A 729 33.44 55.59 -9.27
C HIS A 729 32.02 55.99 -9.66
N ASN A 730 31.13 55.00 -9.76
CA ASN A 730 29.73 55.18 -10.12
C ASN A 730 28.86 54.19 -9.35
N ILE A 731 27.58 54.52 -9.14
CA ILE A 731 26.65 53.70 -8.35
C ILE A 731 26.45 52.30 -8.95
N GLN A 732 26.57 52.15 -10.28
CA GLN A 732 26.43 50.87 -10.98
C GLN A 732 27.49 49.84 -10.56
N SER A 733 28.65 50.30 -10.08
CA SER A 733 29.72 49.43 -9.60
C SER A 733 29.49 48.92 -8.15
N ALA A 734 28.50 49.48 -7.43
CA ALA A 734 28.21 49.13 -6.03
C ALA A 734 27.81 47.66 -5.84
N ASN A 735 26.97 47.12 -6.72
CA ASN A 735 26.56 45.72 -6.65
C ASN A 735 27.77 44.78 -6.78
N LYS A 736 28.57 44.98 -7.83
CA LYS A 736 29.77 44.18 -8.09
C LYS A 736 30.76 44.24 -6.93
N MET A 737 31.00 45.44 -6.39
CA MET A 737 31.85 45.62 -5.22
C MET A 737 31.36 44.82 -4.02
N LEU A 738 30.07 44.96 -3.67
CA LEU A 738 29.47 44.26 -2.54
C LEU A 738 29.64 42.74 -2.66
N LEU A 739 29.44 42.19 -3.86
CA LEU A 739 29.60 40.77 -4.12
C LEU A 739 31.06 40.33 -4.01
N ASP A 740 32.00 41.08 -4.59
CA ASP A 740 33.43 40.72 -4.58
C ASP A 740 34.03 40.70 -3.17
N ILE A 741 33.68 41.68 -2.32
CA ILE A 741 34.13 41.70 -0.92
C ILE A 741 33.47 40.59 -0.10
N SER A 742 32.22 40.23 -0.43
CA SER A 742 31.46 39.21 0.29
C SER A 742 31.92 37.81 -0.06
N LYS A 743 32.22 37.55 -1.34
CA LYS A 743 32.86 36.29 -1.80
C LYS A 743 34.19 36.06 -1.08
N ALA A 744 35.01 37.10 -0.97
CA ALA A 744 36.29 37.04 -0.26
C ALA A 744 36.14 36.75 1.26
N THR A 745 34.93 36.93 1.81
CA THR A 745 34.65 36.84 3.26
C THR A 745 33.93 35.55 3.67
N PHE A 746 32.90 35.17 2.91
CA PHE A 746 31.99 34.07 3.23
C PHE A 746 32.25 32.82 2.39
N GLY A 747 32.71 32.96 1.14
CA GLY A 747 33.01 31.82 0.26
C GLY A 747 31.78 31.05 -0.25
N ASP A 748 30.56 31.45 0.10
CA ASP A 748 29.33 30.81 -0.36
C ASP A 748 29.15 30.95 -1.88
N ARG A 749 28.92 29.84 -2.58
CA ARG A 749 28.80 29.83 -4.05
C ARG A 749 27.61 30.60 -4.58
N PHE A 750 26.55 30.75 -3.81
CA PHE A 750 25.38 31.55 -4.19
C PHE A 750 25.68 33.05 -4.30
N LEU A 751 26.86 33.50 -3.83
CA LEU A 751 27.37 34.84 -4.08
C LEU A 751 28.01 34.97 -5.48
N ASN A 752 28.28 33.86 -6.17
CA ASN A 752 28.77 33.84 -7.56
C ASN A 752 27.63 34.04 -8.56
N ASP A 753 27.95 34.65 -9.71
CA ASP A 753 27.02 34.91 -10.83
C ASP A 753 25.69 35.58 -10.44
N THR A 754 25.81 36.81 -9.94
CA THR A 754 24.72 37.78 -9.72
C THR A 754 24.90 39.00 -10.60
#